data_AF-A0A2N9EUX4-F1
#
_entry.id   AF-A0A2N9EUX4-F1
#
_cell.length_a   1.000
_cell.length_b   1.000
_cell.length_c   1.000
_cell.angle_alpha   90.00
_cell.angle_beta   90.00
_cell.angle_gamma   90.00
#
_symmetry.space_group_name_H-M   'P 1'
#
loop_
_entity.id
_entity.type
_entity.pdbx_description
1 polymer ?
#
loop_
_entity_poly.entity_id
_entity_poly.type
_entity_poly.pdbx_seq_one_letter_code
_entity_poly.pdbx_strand_id
1 'polypeptide(L)'
;MLWSNTLDAEVLEFDSRTIAVKVSGDFCSWVMIGFYGPSYQAKRRKAWGNLNALLQSISEPWLCFEDFNIVVDDAEKYGGIQGSSSAPNFLPELLFNLGAVNLGFAGNKFTWWNKRWGKGAIRERLDRAISSPCWRLNFPNAFVIHLGAINSDHAPLLIDTNPTEEFVHRPFRFEAIWSRDPRCGGVIREAWNLKVVGSHAFVLYCKQYHTTTALKIWNRDVFGKCQSKIKELTSKIGNLQTQDMTEKNAKHKAAVQGELNEWLRRNEVLWKQKSRETWLKDGDKNSKFFHLSTIIRRKRNSIDAIKNDEGEWITCKKDIKNHVNPYSQEIKAMIFDMNNLKAPGPDGLPTLFYKRYWNVVGTTVTDAVQSFFSSGRLLKETVLNNFGFHDTFVNWVMQCVITVSFSVLINGGKSKHFTPTRGLRQGDPLSPYLFILCQEVLSRIIDREHAAGKINGVAMNRGGTDFTHVMFADDIMLFAKASNREVMSLNSCLEKYCSWSGQLINKGKSGVIFSNSVLLNQKRRLKNLLQMKKVPDNANYLGAPLFSSRSRSKDFKYLQDKLEARLKGWRSKCLSWAGRCTLIKTVAQAIPTYTFSTFDVPNVICDKLDAATRRFWWNPKKENGRFLAWKSWDHLCKSKINGGLGFRKAKKYNEALMEKLTWMMASKRVSPCMEALRSKYKVTDTWLREEPRKYVLHTWKAVERLKHLITKGACFLVCDGSLIDVWKDLWIPWLSNFLLKPNASYNDPTSMKVSYLIDSTFRCWIDTKLSDMFDEETIMAIKKIPIPASQATEKLVWILDSKGNFSVKSVFNTNQQPLVEDDDGLWKKLWKLKIHERYKVLVW
;
A
#
# COMPACT_ATOMS: atom_id res chain seq x y z
N MET A 1 -49.47 3.95 15.21
CA MET A 1 -48.64 2.74 14.98
C MET A 1 -49.45 1.51 15.34
N LEU A 2 -49.00 0.33 14.93
CA LEU A 2 -49.53 -0.97 15.36
C LEU A 2 -48.34 -1.80 15.85
N TRP A 3 -48.51 -2.57 16.92
CA TRP A 3 -47.51 -3.49 17.46
C TRP A 3 -48.20 -4.75 18.00
N SER A 4 -47.41 -5.79 18.28
CA SER A 4 -47.92 -7.03 18.88
C SER A 4 -48.20 -6.84 20.37
N ASN A 5 -49.24 -7.49 20.89
CA ASN A 5 -49.51 -7.59 22.34
C ASN A 5 -48.37 -8.28 23.12
N THR A 6 -47.40 -8.88 22.43
CA THR A 6 -46.18 -9.49 22.98
C THR A 6 -45.00 -8.51 23.10
N LEU A 7 -45.23 -7.20 22.93
CA LEU A 7 -44.21 -6.16 23.06
C LEU A 7 -44.74 -5.03 23.96
N ASP A 8 -43.96 -4.69 24.99
CA ASP A 8 -44.20 -3.49 25.78
C ASP A 8 -43.63 -2.26 25.04
N ALA A 9 -44.39 -1.18 25.01
CA ALA A 9 -44.17 -0.03 24.12
C ALA A 9 -44.66 1.28 24.75
N GLU A 10 -43.73 2.01 25.37
CA GLU A 10 -43.98 3.30 26.02
C GLU A 10 -43.63 4.46 25.07
N VAL A 11 -44.56 5.38 24.80
CA VAL A 11 -44.29 6.58 23.97
C VAL A 11 -43.59 7.63 24.84
N LEU A 12 -42.32 7.91 24.54
CA LEU A 12 -41.48 8.86 25.30
C LEU A 12 -41.71 10.32 24.88
N GLU A 13 -41.75 10.57 23.57
CA GLU A 13 -41.96 11.90 22.98
C GLU A 13 -42.63 11.76 21.61
N PHE A 14 -43.56 12.65 21.29
CA PHE A 14 -44.10 12.76 19.92
C PHE A 14 -44.38 14.22 19.53
N ASP A 15 -44.10 14.54 18.26
CA ASP A 15 -44.46 15.80 17.62
C ASP A 15 -44.98 15.54 16.18
N SER A 16 -45.29 16.61 15.45
CA SER A 16 -45.72 16.59 14.04
C SER A 16 -44.77 15.90 13.03
N ARG A 17 -43.59 15.42 13.47
CA ARG A 17 -42.52 14.86 12.63
C ARG A 17 -41.76 13.71 13.28
N THR A 18 -41.82 13.56 14.59
CA THR A 18 -40.96 12.67 15.35
C THR A 18 -41.81 11.88 16.32
N ILE A 19 -41.58 10.58 16.43
CA ILE A 19 -42.16 9.78 17.51
C ILE A 19 -41.11 8.82 18.06
N ALA A 20 -40.80 8.96 19.34
CA ALA A 20 -39.88 8.12 20.09
C ALA A 20 -40.68 7.18 20.99
N VAL A 21 -40.48 5.88 20.81
CA VAL A 21 -41.12 4.81 21.59
C VAL A 21 -40.04 3.94 22.20
N LYS A 22 -40.08 3.77 23.52
CA LYS A 22 -39.27 2.78 24.21
C LYS A 22 -39.93 1.42 24.02
N VAL A 23 -39.24 0.55 23.27
CA VAL A 23 -39.66 -0.82 23.01
C VAL A 23 -38.94 -1.72 24.00
N SER A 24 -39.70 -2.34 24.90
CA SER A 24 -39.23 -3.28 25.89
C SER A 24 -39.61 -4.71 25.46
N GLY A 25 -38.59 -5.54 25.28
CA GLY A 25 -38.75 -6.97 25.02
C GLY A 25 -37.66 -7.78 25.72
N ASP A 26 -37.89 -9.08 25.85
CA ASP A 26 -37.22 -10.03 26.77
C ASP A 26 -35.69 -9.94 26.83
N PHE A 27 -35.03 -9.56 25.73
CA PHE A 27 -33.59 -9.53 25.61
C PHE A 27 -32.95 -8.15 25.80
N CYS A 28 -33.67 -7.06 25.48
CA CYS A 28 -33.25 -5.68 25.76
C CYS A 28 -34.37 -4.66 25.50
N SER A 29 -34.43 -3.60 26.32
CA SER A 29 -35.20 -2.39 26.04
C SER A 29 -34.35 -1.40 25.21
N TRP A 30 -34.98 -0.73 24.24
CA TRP A 30 -34.33 0.20 23.30
C TRP A 30 -35.33 1.22 22.74
N VAL A 31 -34.87 2.38 22.26
CA VAL A 31 -35.75 3.44 21.74
C VAL A 31 -35.85 3.39 20.20
N MET A 32 -37.08 3.21 19.73
CA MET A 32 -37.50 3.23 18.33
C MET A 32 -37.98 4.64 17.95
N ILE A 33 -37.44 5.23 16.89
CA ILE A 33 -37.67 6.63 16.54
C ILE A 33 -38.05 6.77 15.07
N GLY A 34 -39.33 7.04 14.80
CA GLY A 34 -39.77 7.47 13.47
C GLY A 34 -39.48 8.96 13.28
N PHE A 35 -38.88 9.35 12.16
CA PHE A 35 -38.61 10.75 11.84
C PHE A 35 -38.96 11.11 10.39
N TYR A 36 -39.87 12.08 10.24
CA TYR A 36 -40.31 12.67 8.98
C TYR A 36 -39.65 14.05 8.77
N GLY A 37 -38.64 14.07 7.90
CA GLY A 37 -37.88 15.28 7.54
C GLY A 37 -38.74 16.30 6.79
N PRO A 38 -38.63 17.62 7.08
CA PRO A 38 -39.38 18.61 6.32
C PRO A 38 -38.91 18.73 4.87
N SER A 39 -39.81 18.53 3.91
CA SER A 39 -39.56 18.82 2.48
C SER A 39 -39.05 20.26 2.26
N TYR A 40 -39.71 21.27 2.86
CA TYR A 40 -39.33 22.68 2.76
C TYR A 40 -38.05 23.04 3.53
N GLN A 41 -37.05 23.58 2.83
CA GLN A 41 -35.72 23.94 3.38
C GLN A 41 -35.78 24.83 4.63
N ALA A 42 -36.69 25.81 4.69
CA ALA A 42 -36.85 26.70 5.85
C ALA A 42 -37.21 25.96 7.15
N LYS A 43 -38.01 24.88 7.06
CA LYS A 43 -38.44 24.08 8.22
C LYS A 43 -37.39 23.05 8.65
N ARG A 44 -36.47 22.63 7.75
CA ARG A 44 -35.44 21.61 8.02
C ARG A 44 -34.57 21.93 9.23
N ARG A 45 -34.00 23.15 9.33
CA ARG A 45 -33.01 23.47 10.37
C ARG A 45 -33.53 23.25 11.79
N LYS A 46 -34.79 23.59 12.07
CA LYS A 46 -35.40 23.35 13.39
C LYS A 46 -35.63 21.85 13.64
N ALA A 47 -36.26 21.14 12.69
CA ALA A 47 -36.54 19.71 12.85
C ALA A 47 -35.28 18.86 13.04
N TRP A 48 -34.21 19.11 12.28
CA TRP A 48 -32.93 18.43 12.45
C TRP A 48 -32.18 18.83 13.73
N GLY A 49 -32.40 20.04 14.23
CA GLY A 49 -31.90 20.48 15.53
C GLY A 49 -32.58 19.74 16.69
N ASN A 50 -33.93 19.67 16.66
CA ASN A 50 -34.73 18.89 17.61
C ASN A 50 -34.31 17.41 17.60
N LEU A 51 -34.24 16.78 16.42
CA LEU A 51 -33.82 15.37 16.30
C LEU A 51 -32.42 15.14 16.88
N ASN A 52 -31.45 16.04 16.62
CA ASN A 52 -30.13 15.93 17.22
C ASN A 52 -30.17 16.05 18.75
N ALA A 53 -31.02 16.90 19.32
CA ALA A 53 -31.16 17.03 20.77
C ALA A 53 -31.78 15.78 21.40
N LEU A 54 -32.87 15.25 20.84
CA LEU A 54 -33.50 14.01 21.26
C LEU A 54 -32.54 12.80 21.20
N LEU A 55 -31.79 12.67 20.11
CA LEU A 55 -30.79 11.60 19.97
C LEU A 55 -29.53 11.81 20.84
N GLN A 56 -29.44 12.93 21.58
CA GLN A 56 -28.41 13.20 22.61
C GLN A 56 -28.93 13.04 24.04
N SER A 57 -30.23 13.18 24.29
CA SER A 57 -30.83 12.93 25.62
C SER A 57 -31.06 11.45 25.89
N ILE A 58 -31.33 10.65 24.86
CA ILE A 58 -31.53 9.20 25.00
C ILE A 58 -30.21 8.50 25.40
N SER A 59 -30.22 7.86 26.57
CA SER A 59 -29.08 7.09 27.10
C SER A 59 -29.03 5.66 26.55
N GLU A 60 -30.21 5.12 26.24
CA GLU A 60 -30.45 3.75 25.80
C GLU A 60 -29.96 3.47 24.36
N PRO A 61 -29.84 2.19 23.98
CA PRO A 61 -29.71 1.81 22.57
C PRO A 61 -30.88 2.39 21.77
N TRP A 62 -30.62 3.02 20.61
CA TRP A 62 -31.68 3.62 19.79
C TRP A 62 -31.53 3.37 18.29
N LEU A 63 -32.66 3.40 17.58
CA LEU A 63 -32.80 3.29 16.13
C LEU A 63 -33.69 4.43 15.64
N CYS A 64 -33.23 5.20 14.64
CA CYS A 64 -33.98 6.25 13.97
C CYS A 64 -34.14 5.94 12.48
N PHE A 65 -35.37 6.01 11.96
CA PHE A 65 -35.69 5.64 10.57
C PHE A 65 -36.88 6.44 10.02
N GLU A 66 -37.38 6.02 8.85
CA GLU A 66 -38.34 6.71 7.96
C GLU A 66 -37.69 7.76 7.03
N ASP A 67 -38.53 8.62 6.45
CA ASP A 67 -38.20 9.60 5.41
C ASP A 67 -37.46 10.81 5.97
N PHE A 68 -36.14 10.83 5.84
CA PHE A 68 -35.31 11.99 6.21
C PHE A 68 -35.42 13.17 5.24
N ASN A 69 -36.14 13.01 4.12
CA ASN A 69 -36.37 14.01 3.08
C ASN A 69 -35.07 14.63 2.51
N ILE A 70 -33.97 13.88 2.54
CA ILE A 70 -32.62 14.35 2.15
C ILE A 70 -31.80 13.28 1.42
N VAL A 71 -31.19 13.71 0.32
CA VAL A 71 -30.21 12.97 -0.49
C VAL A 71 -28.80 13.32 0.02
N VAL A 72 -27.90 12.33 0.13
CA VAL A 72 -26.55 12.53 0.73
C VAL A 72 -25.43 12.56 -0.31
N ASP A 73 -25.66 11.99 -1.50
CA ASP A 73 -24.72 11.96 -2.62
C ASP A 73 -25.49 12.03 -3.94
N ASP A 74 -24.96 12.69 -4.99
CA ASP A 74 -25.64 12.78 -6.29
C ASP A 74 -26.02 11.40 -6.86
N ALA A 75 -25.26 10.35 -6.54
CA ALA A 75 -25.58 8.98 -6.95
C ALA A 75 -26.88 8.44 -6.32
N GLU A 76 -27.41 9.04 -5.27
CA GLU A 76 -28.68 8.66 -4.61
C GLU A 76 -29.92 9.32 -5.27
N LYS A 77 -29.72 10.08 -6.36
CA LYS A 77 -30.77 10.70 -7.18
C LYS A 77 -30.69 10.24 -8.65
N TYR A 78 -31.83 10.19 -9.32
CA TYR A 78 -31.97 9.98 -10.76
C TYR A 78 -32.96 10.98 -11.33
N GLY A 79 -32.59 11.64 -12.44
CA GLY A 79 -33.40 12.68 -13.08
C GLY A 79 -33.38 14.04 -12.37
N GLY A 80 -33.94 15.05 -13.04
CA GLY A 80 -33.90 16.44 -12.59
C GLY A 80 -32.51 17.07 -12.65
N ILE A 81 -32.34 18.20 -11.94
CA ILE A 81 -31.05 18.90 -11.81
C ILE A 81 -30.14 18.11 -10.85
N GLN A 82 -28.91 17.85 -11.27
CA GLN A 82 -27.84 17.26 -10.45
C GLN A 82 -26.97 18.37 -9.84
N GLY A 83 -26.36 18.12 -8.67
CA GLY A 83 -25.41 19.04 -8.03
C GLY A 83 -25.97 20.29 -7.33
N SER A 84 -27.29 20.49 -7.27
CA SER A 84 -27.90 21.68 -6.65
C SER A 84 -28.24 21.48 -5.16
N SER A 85 -27.22 21.37 -4.29
CA SER A 85 -27.41 21.32 -2.84
C SER A 85 -26.57 22.36 -2.07
N SER A 86 -26.98 23.62 -2.14
CA SER A 86 -26.60 24.67 -1.17
C SER A 86 -27.22 24.45 0.23
N ALA A 87 -27.97 23.35 0.42
CA ALA A 87 -28.55 22.94 1.68
C ALA A 87 -27.51 22.30 2.61
N PRO A 88 -27.59 22.47 3.94
CA PRO A 88 -26.70 21.78 4.87
C PRO A 88 -26.86 20.26 4.83
N ASN A 89 -25.74 19.55 4.94
CA ASN A 89 -25.68 18.09 5.00
C ASN A 89 -26.06 17.57 6.40
N PHE A 90 -27.31 17.82 6.81
CA PHE A 90 -27.80 17.52 8.17
C PHE A 90 -27.60 16.04 8.56
N LEU A 91 -27.90 15.08 7.67
CA LEU A 91 -27.76 13.65 7.99
C LEU A 91 -26.28 13.21 8.18
N PRO A 92 -25.32 13.55 7.30
CA PRO A 92 -23.90 13.33 7.59
C PRO A 92 -23.38 14.02 8.85
N GLU A 93 -23.88 15.22 9.18
CA GLU A 93 -23.49 15.94 10.39
C GLU A 93 -24.05 15.29 11.66
N LEU A 94 -25.31 14.83 11.63
CA LEU A 94 -25.95 14.03 12.69
C LEU A 94 -25.19 12.72 12.93
N LEU A 95 -24.97 11.93 11.88
CA LEU A 95 -24.20 10.68 11.93
C LEU A 95 -22.81 10.89 12.53
N PHE A 96 -22.12 11.98 12.17
CA PHE A 96 -20.81 12.30 12.74
C PHE A 96 -20.86 12.74 14.19
N ASN A 97 -21.81 13.61 14.55
CA ASN A 97 -21.90 14.19 15.90
C ASN A 97 -22.25 13.15 16.97
N LEU A 98 -23.11 12.19 16.63
CA LEU A 98 -23.58 11.13 17.52
C LEU A 98 -22.73 9.84 17.40
N GLY A 99 -21.90 9.75 16.36
CA GLY A 99 -21.22 8.52 15.96
C GLY A 99 -22.17 7.40 15.55
N ALA A 100 -23.37 7.76 15.12
CA ALA A 100 -24.42 6.83 14.73
C ALA A 100 -24.02 6.01 13.48
N VAL A 101 -24.50 4.77 13.44
CA VAL A 101 -24.23 3.81 12.37
C VAL A 101 -25.36 3.88 11.36
N ASN A 102 -25.04 4.16 10.09
CA ASN A 102 -25.99 3.95 9.00
C ASN A 102 -26.09 2.44 8.72
N LEU A 103 -27.31 1.89 8.74
CA LEU A 103 -27.51 0.42 8.65
C LEU A 103 -27.29 -0.15 7.24
N GLY A 104 -27.12 0.70 6.22
CA GLY A 104 -27.14 0.28 4.82
C GLY A 104 -28.55 -0.08 4.36
N PHE A 105 -28.64 -0.79 3.22
CA PHE A 105 -29.89 -1.31 2.68
C PHE A 105 -29.64 -2.46 1.68
N ALA A 106 -30.69 -3.25 1.44
CA ALA A 106 -30.83 -4.20 0.34
C ALA A 106 -32.12 -3.89 -0.45
N GLY A 107 -32.26 -4.46 -1.66
CA GLY A 107 -33.41 -4.19 -2.53
C GLY A 107 -33.22 -2.95 -3.42
N ASN A 108 -34.31 -2.21 -3.66
CA ASN A 108 -34.30 -1.07 -4.59
C ASN A 108 -33.40 0.08 -4.09
N LYS A 109 -32.63 0.70 -4.99
CA LYS A 109 -31.72 1.80 -4.67
C LYS A 109 -32.44 3.11 -4.34
N PHE A 110 -33.57 3.37 -5.01
CA PHE A 110 -34.40 4.56 -4.80
C PHE A 110 -35.62 4.16 -3.99
N THR A 111 -35.97 4.98 -3.02
CA THR A 111 -37.14 4.76 -2.17
C THR A 111 -38.32 5.63 -2.59
N TRP A 112 -38.06 6.81 -3.16
CA TRP A 112 -39.10 7.71 -3.67
C TRP A 112 -39.10 7.80 -5.20
N TRP A 113 -40.28 7.98 -5.81
CA TRP A 113 -40.44 8.38 -7.22
C TRP A 113 -41.55 9.41 -7.42
N ASN A 114 -41.31 10.41 -8.26
CA ASN A 114 -42.28 11.49 -8.52
C ASN A 114 -43.49 11.07 -9.40
N LYS A 115 -43.70 9.77 -9.65
CA LYS A 115 -44.72 9.17 -10.53
C LYS A 115 -44.77 9.76 -11.97
N ARG A 116 -43.70 10.41 -12.45
CA ARG A 116 -43.59 10.94 -13.84
C ARG A 116 -42.70 10.08 -14.72
N TRP A 117 -42.87 10.23 -16.03
CA TRP A 117 -42.18 9.47 -17.08
C TRP A 117 -41.23 10.34 -17.92
N GLY A 118 -40.40 9.70 -18.74
CA GLY A 118 -39.48 10.37 -19.67
C GLY A 118 -38.48 11.31 -18.98
N LYS A 119 -38.19 12.46 -19.61
CA LYS A 119 -37.27 13.48 -19.07
C LYS A 119 -37.72 14.08 -17.73
N GLY A 120 -39.00 13.95 -17.37
CA GLY A 120 -39.57 14.43 -16.11
C GLY A 120 -39.54 13.42 -14.95
N ALA A 121 -39.09 12.19 -15.19
CA ALA A 121 -38.99 11.16 -14.16
C ALA A 121 -37.88 11.50 -13.14
N ILE A 122 -38.24 11.60 -11.87
CA ILE A 122 -37.29 11.80 -10.76
C ILE A 122 -37.46 10.67 -9.75
N ARG A 123 -36.34 10.10 -9.30
CA ARG A 123 -36.28 9.09 -8.24
C ARG A 123 -35.18 9.44 -7.25
N GLU A 124 -35.43 9.31 -5.97
CA GLU A 124 -34.51 9.69 -4.89
C GLU A 124 -34.48 8.61 -3.80
N ARG A 125 -33.43 8.59 -2.98
CA ARG A 125 -33.39 7.79 -1.75
C ARG A 125 -33.54 8.73 -0.57
N LEU A 126 -34.70 8.75 0.07
CA LEU A 126 -35.02 9.67 1.17
C LEU A 126 -35.11 8.90 2.49
N ASP A 127 -35.85 7.79 2.45
CA ASP A 127 -36.12 6.82 3.50
C ASP A 127 -34.86 6.00 3.85
N ARG A 128 -34.51 5.91 5.13
CA ARG A 128 -33.27 5.28 5.64
C ARG A 128 -33.46 4.72 7.05
N ALA A 129 -32.45 4.03 7.57
CA ALA A 129 -32.33 3.76 9.01
C ALA A 129 -30.89 4.00 9.52
N ILE A 130 -30.79 4.57 10.71
CA ILE A 130 -29.54 4.89 11.43
C ILE A 130 -29.70 4.49 12.90
N SER A 131 -28.65 4.03 13.58
CA SER A 131 -28.73 3.59 14.98
C SER A 131 -27.60 4.13 15.84
N SER A 132 -27.76 4.10 17.17
CA SER A 132 -26.63 4.25 18.07
C SER A 132 -25.64 3.07 17.91
N PRO A 133 -24.35 3.25 18.24
CA PRO A 133 -23.38 2.14 18.27
C PRO A 133 -23.80 1.01 19.21
N CYS A 134 -24.44 1.35 20.35
CA CYS A 134 -24.94 0.38 21.31
C CYS A 134 -26.06 -0.47 20.70
N TRP A 135 -27.01 0.14 19.98
CA TRP A 135 -28.06 -0.60 19.27
C TRP A 135 -27.48 -1.55 18.22
N ARG A 136 -26.46 -1.11 17.47
CA ARG A 136 -25.80 -2.00 16.48
C ARG A 136 -25.00 -3.14 17.12
N LEU A 137 -24.60 -3.02 18.38
CA LEU A 137 -23.97 -4.11 19.13
C LEU A 137 -25.00 -5.12 19.66
N ASN A 138 -26.20 -4.67 20.03
CA ASN A 138 -27.31 -5.55 20.43
C ASN A 138 -27.89 -6.30 19.23
N PHE A 139 -28.03 -5.64 18.08
CA PHE A 139 -28.56 -6.20 16.84
C PHE A 139 -27.48 -6.24 15.73
N PRO A 140 -26.44 -7.09 15.86
CA PRO A 140 -25.26 -7.08 14.99
C PRO A 140 -25.58 -7.54 13.56
N ASN A 141 -26.61 -8.37 13.39
CA ASN A 141 -27.06 -8.90 12.11
C ASN A 141 -28.15 -8.04 11.43
N ALA A 142 -28.67 -7.00 12.11
CA ALA A 142 -29.78 -6.21 11.60
C ALA A 142 -29.51 -5.58 10.22
N PHE A 143 -30.54 -5.46 9.40
CA PHE A 143 -30.44 -4.87 8.07
C PHE A 143 -31.77 -4.26 7.62
N VAL A 144 -31.71 -3.46 6.54
CA VAL A 144 -32.87 -2.77 5.96
C VAL A 144 -33.11 -3.33 4.57
N ILE A 145 -34.36 -3.63 4.24
CA ILE A 145 -34.82 -3.95 2.89
C ILE A 145 -35.74 -2.83 2.41
N HIS A 146 -35.51 -2.32 1.21
CA HIS A 146 -36.47 -1.47 0.51
C HIS A 146 -37.40 -2.36 -0.32
N LEU A 147 -38.65 -2.48 0.13
CA LEU A 147 -39.68 -3.28 -0.52
C LEU A 147 -40.23 -2.60 -1.80
N GLY A 148 -41.03 -3.33 -2.58
CA GLY A 148 -41.63 -2.80 -3.81
C GLY A 148 -42.69 -1.74 -3.53
N ALA A 149 -42.51 -0.52 -4.06
CA ALA A 149 -43.57 0.49 -4.10
C ALA A 149 -44.59 0.12 -5.18
N ILE A 150 -45.67 -0.59 -4.80
CA ILE A 150 -46.72 -1.02 -5.75
C ILE A 150 -47.63 0.17 -6.10
N ASN A 151 -48.34 0.73 -5.11
CA ASN A 151 -49.27 1.86 -5.30
C ASN A 151 -48.75 3.20 -4.73
N SER A 152 -47.77 3.13 -3.82
CA SER A 152 -47.18 4.30 -3.14
C SER A 152 -46.19 5.06 -4.04
N ASP A 153 -45.88 6.31 -3.68
CA ASP A 153 -44.67 7.00 -4.18
C ASP A 153 -43.43 6.76 -3.31
N HIS A 154 -43.59 6.19 -2.11
CA HIS A 154 -42.52 5.68 -1.25
C HIS A 154 -42.44 4.14 -1.23
N ALA A 155 -41.23 3.59 -1.16
CA ALA A 155 -40.92 2.18 -0.96
C ALA A 155 -40.96 1.85 0.54
N PRO A 156 -41.76 0.86 0.99
CA PRO A 156 -41.80 0.49 2.39
C PRO A 156 -40.43 0.02 2.91
N LEU A 157 -40.01 0.53 4.06
CA LEU A 157 -38.82 0.06 4.78
C LEU A 157 -39.21 -1.15 5.64
N LEU A 158 -38.55 -2.30 5.39
CA LEU A 158 -38.53 -3.41 6.33
C LEU A 158 -37.19 -3.39 7.06
N ILE A 159 -37.20 -3.20 8.38
CA ILE A 159 -36.01 -3.30 9.23
C ILE A 159 -36.12 -4.62 9.99
N ASP A 160 -35.30 -5.59 9.58
CA ASP A 160 -35.19 -6.87 10.27
C ASP A 160 -34.04 -6.78 11.28
N THR A 161 -34.35 -6.96 12.56
CA THR A 161 -33.41 -6.88 13.67
C THR A 161 -32.72 -8.21 13.97
N ASN A 162 -33.31 -9.34 13.54
CA ASN A 162 -32.84 -10.69 13.82
C ASN A 162 -33.19 -11.65 12.67
N PRO A 163 -32.55 -11.50 11.49
CA PRO A 163 -32.78 -12.39 10.36
C PRO A 163 -32.55 -13.85 10.71
N THR A 164 -33.39 -14.71 10.12
CA THR A 164 -33.19 -16.15 10.10
C THR A 164 -31.87 -16.50 9.40
N GLU A 165 -30.82 -16.71 10.19
CA GLU A 165 -29.57 -17.29 9.69
C GLU A 165 -29.83 -18.73 9.22
N GLU A 166 -30.10 -18.91 7.92
CA GLU A 166 -29.87 -20.20 7.27
C GLU A 166 -28.44 -20.67 7.58
N PHE A 167 -28.29 -21.91 8.04
CA PHE A 167 -27.06 -22.39 8.67
C PHE A 167 -25.97 -22.76 7.65
N VAL A 168 -25.60 -21.82 6.78
CA VAL A 168 -24.58 -21.98 5.75
C VAL A 168 -23.25 -22.32 6.41
N HIS A 169 -22.76 -23.55 6.19
CA HIS A 169 -21.54 -24.08 6.82
C HIS A 169 -20.33 -23.18 6.55
N ARG A 170 -20.00 -22.34 7.55
CA ARG A 170 -18.92 -21.35 7.49
C ARG A 170 -17.57 -22.09 7.41
N PRO A 171 -16.72 -21.85 6.39
CA PRO A 171 -15.48 -22.60 6.21
C PRO A 171 -14.50 -22.35 7.36
N PHE A 172 -13.81 -23.41 7.79
CA PHE A 172 -12.87 -23.37 8.91
C PHE A 172 -11.74 -22.37 8.67
N ARG A 173 -11.29 -21.73 9.76
CA ARG A 173 -10.12 -20.85 9.79
C ARG A 173 -9.43 -21.00 11.14
N PHE A 174 -8.12 -21.22 11.13
CA PHE A 174 -7.32 -21.19 12.34
C PHE A 174 -7.29 -19.76 12.92
N GLU A 175 -7.74 -19.56 14.16
CA GLU A 175 -7.59 -18.27 14.83
C GLU A 175 -6.19 -18.14 15.44
N ALA A 176 -5.47 -17.06 15.10
CA ALA A 176 -4.08 -16.86 15.51
C ALA A 176 -3.89 -16.78 17.03
N ILE A 177 -4.97 -16.47 17.78
CA ILE A 177 -5.05 -16.51 19.23
C ILE A 177 -4.65 -17.89 19.80
N TRP A 178 -5.05 -18.99 19.14
CA TRP A 178 -4.81 -20.36 19.60
C TRP A 178 -3.32 -20.71 19.74
N SER A 179 -2.46 -20.14 18.89
CA SER A 179 -1.00 -20.36 18.94
C SER A 179 -0.31 -19.82 20.20
N ARG A 180 -1.00 -18.96 20.96
CA ARG A 180 -0.56 -18.39 22.24
C ARG A 180 -1.03 -19.20 23.46
N ASP A 181 -1.87 -20.21 23.27
CA ASP A 181 -2.25 -21.16 24.33
C ASP A 181 -1.33 -22.40 24.28
N PRO A 182 -0.71 -22.82 25.41
CA PRO A 182 0.12 -24.02 25.45
C PRO A 182 -0.61 -25.30 25.02
N ARG A 183 -1.91 -25.43 25.36
CA ARG A 183 -2.69 -26.67 25.19
C ARG A 183 -3.02 -26.98 23.73
N CYS A 184 -3.05 -25.95 22.88
CA CYS A 184 -3.30 -26.08 21.43
C CYS A 184 -2.35 -27.09 20.75
N GLY A 185 -1.09 -27.18 21.22
CA GLY A 185 -0.11 -28.14 20.70
C GLY A 185 -0.38 -29.62 21.07
N GLY A 186 -1.23 -29.89 22.05
CA GLY A 186 -1.70 -31.24 22.37
C GLY A 186 -2.75 -31.71 21.37
N VAL A 187 -3.84 -30.93 21.23
CA VAL A 187 -4.97 -31.17 20.30
C VAL A 187 -4.49 -31.42 18.86
N ILE A 188 -3.50 -30.65 18.41
CA ILE A 188 -2.93 -30.79 17.07
C ILE A 188 -2.12 -32.09 16.94
N ARG A 189 -1.38 -32.50 17.97
CA ARG A 189 -0.58 -33.73 17.95
C ARG A 189 -1.46 -34.97 17.90
N GLU A 190 -2.50 -35.00 18.72
CA GLU A 190 -3.48 -36.09 18.79
C GLU A 190 -4.18 -36.30 17.44
N ALA A 191 -4.75 -35.22 16.87
CA ALA A 191 -5.45 -35.28 15.60
C ALA A 191 -4.54 -35.56 14.38
N TRP A 192 -3.30 -35.05 14.38
CA TRP A 192 -2.35 -35.28 13.28
C TRP A 192 -1.74 -36.68 13.30
N ASN A 193 -1.70 -37.35 14.46
CA ASN A 193 -1.13 -38.70 14.59
C ASN A 193 -2.04 -39.85 14.14
N LEU A 194 -3.32 -39.58 13.84
CA LEU A 194 -4.25 -40.58 13.30
C LEU A 194 -3.69 -41.27 12.05
N LYS A 195 -3.80 -42.60 11.97
CA LYS A 195 -3.35 -43.39 10.80
C LYS A 195 -4.26 -43.11 9.60
N VAL A 196 -3.65 -42.87 8.45
CA VAL A 196 -4.33 -42.66 7.16
C VAL A 196 -3.52 -43.39 6.09
N VAL A 197 -4.19 -44.04 5.13
CA VAL A 197 -3.58 -44.73 4.00
C VAL A 197 -3.96 -44.00 2.70
N GLY A 198 -3.02 -43.90 1.75
CA GLY A 198 -3.21 -43.25 0.45
C GLY A 198 -1.93 -42.59 -0.04
N SER A 199 -2.01 -41.78 -1.10
CA SER A 199 -0.87 -40.98 -1.57
C SER A 199 -0.45 -39.92 -0.53
N HIS A 200 0.81 -39.50 -0.52
CA HIS A 200 1.32 -38.54 0.48
C HIS A 200 0.51 -37.23 0.53
N ALA A 201 0.04 -36.73 -0.61
CA ALA A 201 -0.84 -35.56 -0.68
C ALA A 201 -2.24 -35.82 -0.08
N PHE A 202 -2.79 -37.03 -0.24
CA PHE A 202 -4.05 -37.45 0.39
C PHE A 202 -3.90 -37.64 1.91
N VAL A 203 -2.81 -38.27 2.36
CA VAL A 203 -2.46 -38.41 3.78
C VAL A 203 -2.31 -37.04 4.45
N LEU A 204 -1.65 -36.09 3.78
CA LEU A 204 -1.58 -34.70 4.24
C LEU A 204 -2.97 -34.06 4.35
N TYR A 205 -3.81 -34.18 3.31
CA TYR A 205 -5.18 -33.64 3.31
C TYR A 205 -6.04 -34.20 4.47
N CYS A 206 -6.01 -35.50 4.71
CA CYS A 206 -6.77 -36.11 5.81
C CYS A 206 -6.25 -35.66 7.19
N LYS A 207 -4.93 -35.61 7.40
CA LYS A 207 -4.35 -35.13 8.67
C LYS A 207 -4.64 -33.64 8.93
N GLN A 208 -4.62 -32.81 7.88
CA GLN A 208 -5.15 -31.44 7.94
C GLN A 208 -6.63 -31.45 8.36
N TYR A 209 -7.48 -32.22 7.67
CA TYR A 209 -8.92 -32.31 7.94
C TYR A 209 -9.24 -32.70 9.40
N HIS A 210 -8.68 -33.81 9.90
CA HIS A 210 -8.87 -34.24 11.29
C HIS A 210 -8.44 -33.16 12.28
N THR A 211 -7.30 -32.50 12.03
CA THR A 211 -6.80 -31.40 12.85
C THR A 211 -7.72 -30.18 12.83
N THR A 212 -8.32 -29.83 11.68
CA THR A 212 -9.33 -28.76 11.64
C THR A 212 -10.56 -29.11 12.48
N THR A 213 -11.00 -30.37 12.47
CA THR A 213 -12.17 -30.84 13.23
C THR A 213 -11.90 -30.84 14.73
N ALA A 214 -10.75 -31.34 15.18
CA ALA A 214 -10.35 -31.27 16.59
C ALA A 214 -10.23 -29.82 17.10
N LEU A 215 -9.67 -28.92 16.29
CA LEU A 215 -9.59 -27.48 16.61
C LEU A 215 -10.95 -26.77 16.63
N LYS A 216 -11.94 -27.19 15.81
CA LYS A 216 -13.33 -26.68 15.92
C LYS A 216 -13.92 -26.99 17.30
N ILE A 217 -13.80 -28.24 17.74
CA ILE A 217 -14.32 -28.73 19.03
C ILE A 217 -13.64 -27.97 20.17
N TRP A 218 -12.31 -28.00 20.22
CA TRP A 218 -11.53 -27.32 21.27
C TRP A 218 -11.77 -25.80 21.31
N ASN A 219 -11.96 -25.13 20.16
CA ASN A 219 -12.29 -23.71 20.14
C ASN A 219 -13.68 -23.40 20.74
N ARG A 220 -14.69 -24.24 20.46
CA ARG A 220 -16.02 -24.13 21.08
C ARG A 220 -15.92 -24.26 22.60
N ASP A 221 -15.16 -25.26 23.06
CA ASP A 221 -15.15 -25.68 24.46
C ASP A 221 -14.22 -24.81 25.35
N VAL A 222 -13.19 -24.19 24.76
CA VAL A 222 -12.17 -23.42 25.51
C VAL A 222 -12.12 -21.92 25.14
N PHE A 223 -12.39 -21.55 23.89
CA PHE A 223 -12.12 -20.18 23.38
C PHE A 223 -13.36 -19.32 23.11
N GLY A 224 -14.57 -19.91 23.05
CA GLY A 224 -15.82 -19.19 22.78
C GLY A 224 -16.18 -18.06 23.78
N LYS A 225 -15.48 -17.94 24.92
CA LYS A 225 -15.79 -17.00 26.03
C LYS A 225 -14.75 -15.89 26.24
N CYS A 226 -13.95 -15.53 25.22
CA CYS A 226 -12.88 -14.51 25.34
C CYS A 226 -13.36 -13.15 25.90
N GLN A 227 -14.55 -12.68 25.53
CA GLN A 227 -15.09 -11.41 26.06
C GLN A 227 -15.48 -11.53 27.54
N SER A 228 -16.03 -12.67 27.96
CA SER A 228 -16.36 -12.96 29.36
C SER A 228 -15.13 -12.90 30.25
N LYS A 229 -14.00 -13.47 29.80
CA LYS A 229 -12.70 -13.44 30.50
C LYS A 229 -12.17 -12.00 30.67
N ILE A 230 -12.35 -11.15 29.65
CA ILE A 230 -11.97 -9.72 29.74
C ILE A 230 -12.87 -8.98 30.76
N LYS A 231 -14.19 -9.23 30.74
CA LYS A 231 -15.14 -8.66 31.73
C LYS A 231 -14.80 -9.10 33.17
N GLU A 232 -14.52 -10.39 33.38
CA GLU A 232 -14.07 -10.99 34.64
C GLU A 232 -12.82 -10.28 35.19
N LEU A 233 -11.76 -10.17 34.38
CA LEU A 233 -10.49 -9.53 34.78
C LEU A 233 -10.64 -8.02 35.00
N THR A 234 -11.53 -7.36 34.26
CA THR A 234 -11.80 -5.92 34.44
C THR A 234 -12.52 -5.66 35.76
N SER A 235 -13.52 -6.48 36.11
CA SER A 235 -14.19 -6.43 37.42
C SER A 235 -13.22 -6.73 38.57
N LYS A 236 -12.33 -7.72 38.42
CA LYS A 236 -11.28 -8.01 39.41
C LYS A 236 -10.35 -6.83 39.66
N ILE A 237 -9.98 -6.06 38.63
CA ILE A 237 -9.17 -4.83 38.83
C ILE A 237 -9.97 -3.75 39.56
N GLY A 238 -11.26 -3.56 39.24
CA GLY A 238 -12.14 -2.64 39.97
C GLY A 238 -12.20 -2.94 41.47
N ASN A 239 -12.43 -4.20 41.83
CA ASN A 239 -12.47 -4.65 43.23
C ASN A 239 -11.11 -4.53 43.95
N LEU A 240 -9.99 -4.51 43.20
CA LEU A 240 -8.63 -4.25 43.70
C LEU A 240 -8.23 -2.76 43.66
N GLN A 241 -9.14 -1.88 43.23
CA GLN A 241 -9.02 -0.43 43.36
C GLN A 241 -9.79 0.12 44.58
N THR A 242 -10.72 -0.66 45.14
CA THR A 242 -11.48 -0.35 46.36
C THR A 242 -10.91 -0.99 47.63
N GLN A 243 -9.66 -1.46 47.59
CA GLN A 243 -8.93 -2.05 48.73
C GLN A 243 -7.65 -1.28 49.02
N ASP A 244 -7.21 -1.30 50.27
CA ASP A 244 -6.01 -0.58 50.71
C ASP A 244 -4.75 -0.96 49.93
N MET A 245 -3.89 0.04 49.72
CA MET A 245 -2.68 -0.04 48.90
C MET A 245 -1.51 -0.73 49.63
N THR A 246 -1.76 -1.92 50.18
CA THR A 246 -0.71 -2.80 50.70
C THR A 246 0.20 -3.32 49.58
N GLU A 247 1.45 -3.68 49.91
CA GLU A 247 2.40 -4.21 48.93
C GLU A 247 1.88 -5.52 48.26
N LYS A 248 1.16 -6.35 49.02
CA LYS A 248 0.48 -7.56 48.55
C LYS A 248 -0.58 -7.23 47.50
N ASN A 249 -1.42 -6.23 47.77
CA ASN A 249 -2.46 -5.79 46.85
C ASN A 249 -1.85 -5.12 45.60
N ALA A 250 -0.78 -4.35 45.75
CA ALA A 250 -0.04 -3.76 44.62
C ALA A 250 0.56 -4.82 43.70
N LYS A 251 1.22 -5.86 44.24
CA LYS A 251 1.75 -7.01 43.49
C LYS A 251 0.62 -7.78 42.77
N HIS A 252 -0.49 -8.03 43.46
CA HIS A 252 -1.64 -8.75 42.87
C HIS A 252 -2.32 -7.95 41.74
N LYS A 253 -2.54 -6.64 41.96
CA LYS A 253 -3.05 -5.69 40.96
C LYS A 253 -2.15 -5.61 39.72
N ALA A 254 -0.83 -5.60 39.88
CA ALA A 254 0.11 -5.67 38.76
C ALA A 254 0.01 -6.98 37.96
N ALA A 255 -0.18 -8.12 38.63
CA ALA A 255 -0.36 -9.42 37.97
C ALA A 255 -1.68 -9.49 37.17
N VAL A 256 -2.82 -9.11 37.77
CA VAL A 256 -4.13 -9.10 37.09
C VAL A 256 -4.16 -8.08 35.95
N GLN A 257 -3.54 -6.91 36.13
CA GLN A 257 -3.35 -5.93 35.05
C GLN A 257 -2.47 -6.47 33.91
N GLY A 258 -1.47 -7.29 34.23
CA GLY A 258 -0.65 -8.02 33.26
C GLY A 258 -1.47 -9.04 32.45
N GLU A 259 -2.30 -9.84 33.10
CA GLU A 259 -3.18 -10.81 32.43
C GLU A 259 -4.21 -10.10 31.54
N LEU A 260 -4.89 -9.06 32.06
CA LEU A 260 -5.85 -8.27 31.29
C LEU A 260 -5.19 -7.64 30.05
N ASN A 261 -3.98 -7.10 30.17
CA ASN A 261 -3.23 -6.54 29.05
C ASN A 261 -2.89 -7.59 27.97
N GLU A 262 -2.64 -8.85 28.35
CA GLU A 262 -2.44 -9.95 27.40
C GLU A 262 -3.76 -10.41 26.77
N TRP A 263 -4.88 -10.48 27.51
CA TRP A 263 -6.20 -10.77 26.93
C TRP A 263 -6.69 -9.66 25.98
N LEU A 264 -6.46 -8.40 26.31
CA LEU A 264 -6.75 -7.27 25.41
C LEU A 264 -5.90 -7.34 24.14
N ARG A 265 -4.61 -7.71 24.21
CA ARG A 265 -3.76 -7.97 23.02
C ARG A 265 -4.21 -9.18 22.21
N ARG A 266 -4.66 -10.26 22.86
CA ARG A 266 -5.24 -11.43 22.18
C ARG A 266 -6.50 -11.04 21.41
N ASN A 267 -7.37 -10.22 22.01
CA ASN A 267 -8.55 -9.66 21.38
C ASN A 267 -8.17 -8.70 20.22
N GLU A 268 -7.15 -7.85 20.38
CA GLU A 268 -6.62 -7.00 19.30
C GLU A 268 -6.13 -7.84 18.10
N VAL A 269 -5.37 -8.91 18.34
CA VAL A 269 -4.91 -9.85 17.29
C VAL A 269 -6.10 -10.54 16.61
N LEU A 270 -7.12 -10.94 17.38
CA LEU A 270 -8.34 -11.56 16.86
C LEU A 270 -9.11 -10.60 15.94
N TRP A 271 -9.36 -9.36 16.39
CA TRP A 271 -10.03 -8.34 15.59
C TRP A 271 -9.20 -7.88 14.39
N LYS A 272 -7.87 -7.87 14.49
CA LYS A 272 -6.97 -7.61 13.34
C LYS A 272 -6.99 -8.73 12.30
N GLN A 273 -7.14 -9.98 12.73
CA GLN A 273 -7.34 -11.10 11.81
C GLN A 273 -8.74 -11.04 11.16
N LYS A 274 -9.78 -10.67 11.91
CA LYS A 274 -11.17 -10.60 11.43
C LYS A 274 -11.45 -9.36 10.55
N SER A 275 -10.86 -8.21 10.83
CA SER A 275 -11.01 -6.97 10.03
C SER A 275 -10.29 -7.01 8.68
N ARG A 276 -9.29 -7.89 8.53
CA ARG A 276 -8.39 -7.99 7.36
C ARG A 276 -7.54 -6.75 7.07
N GLU A 277 -7.44 -5.78 7.99
CA GLU A 277 -6.58 -4.60 7.81
C GLU A 277 -5.09 -4.97 8.01
N THR A 278 -4.45 -5.43 6.93
CA THR A 278 -3.04 -5.86 6.91
C THR A 278 -2.02 -4.74 7.05
N TRP A 279 -2.42 -3.47 6.88
CA TRP A 279 -1.53 -2.31 6.72
C TRP A 279 -1.20 -1.58 8.02
N LEU A 280 -0.92 -2.33 9.09
CA LEU A 280 -0.55 -1.76 10.39
C LEU A 280 0.61 -2.53 11.03
N LYS A 281 1.82 -2.27 10.52
CA LYS A 281 3.09 -2.31 11.27
C LYS A 281 4.24 -1.63 10.52
N ASP A 282 5.12 -0.99 11.30
CA ASP A 282 6.57 -0.75 11.14
C ASP A 282 7.11 -0.32 9.74
N GLY A 283 7.64 0.91 9.66
CA GLY A 283 8.10 1.53 8.40
C GLY A 283 9.58 1.33 8.02
N ASP A 284 9.93 1.83 6.84
CA ASP A 284 11.28 2.01 6.27
C ASP A 284 12.31 0.86 6.48
N LYS A 285 12.21 -0.20 5.65
CA LYS A 285 13.35 -1.08 5.34
C LYS A 285 13.72 -1.07 3.85
N ASN A 286 14.46 -0.02 3.51
CA ASN A 286 15.33 0.21 2.36
C ASN A 286 15.44 -0.91 1.29
N SER A 287 14.81 -0.71 0.12
CA SER A 287 14.67 -1.69 -0.97
C SER A 287 15.90 -1.86 -1.90
N LYS A 288 17.11 -1.57 -1.42
CA LYS A 288 18.37 -1.77 -2.18
C LYS A 288 19.08 -3.09 -1.88
N PHE A 289 19.06 -3.58 -0.62
CA PHE A 289 19.72 -4.83 -0.22
C PHE A 289 19.18 -6.02 -1.02
N PHE A 290 17.86 -6.24 -0.96
CA PHE A 290 17.19 -7.35 -1.63
C PHE A 290 17.43 -7.40 -3.15
N HIS A 291 17.56 -6.26 -3.82
CA HIS A 291 17.80 -6.23 -5.27
C HIS A 291 19.22 -6.64 -5.65
N LEU A 292 20.24 -6.21 -4.89
CA LEU A 292 21.63 -6.56 -5.15
C LEU A 292 21.92 -8.02 -4.76
N SER A 293 21.41 -8.46 -3.60
CA SER A 293 21.47 -9.87 -3.18
C SER A 293 20.78 -10.81 -4.17
N THR A 294 19.73 -10.36 -4.87
CA THR A 294 19.05 -11.15 -5.91
C THR A 294 19.87 -11.26 -7.19
N ILE A 295 20.60 -10.21 -7.60
CA ILE A 295 21.47 -10.27 -8.79
C ILE A 295 22.70 -11.14 -8.51
N ILE A 296 23.31 -11.00 -7.32
CA ILE A 296 24.43 -11.85 -6.88
C ILE A 296 23.99 -13.31 -6.76
N ARG A 297 22.80 -13.60 -6.20
CA ARG A 297 22.23 -14.96 -6.22
C ARG A 297 21.96 -15.46 -7.63
N ARG A 298 21.34 -14.68 -8.53
CA ARG A 298 21.03 -15.15 -9.89
C ARG A 298 22.27 -15.58 -10.69
N LYS A 299 23.42 -14.92 -10.50
CA LYS A 299 24.68 -15.34 -11.14
C LYS A 299 25.43 -16.46 -10.38
N ARG A 300 25.16 -16.64 -9.08
CA ARG A 300 25.72 -17.72 -8.23
C ARG A 300 24.86 -19.00 -8.18
N ASN A 301 23.60 -18.91 -8.63
CA ASN A 301 22.63 -20.00 -8.71
C ASN A 301 22.47 -20.56 -10.13
N SER A 302 23.32 -20.15 -11.08
CA SER A 302 23.49 -20.87 -12.34
C SER A 302 24.37 -22.08 -12.04
N ILE A 303 23.80 -23.29 -12.14
CA ILE A 303 24.52 -24.55 -11.93
C ILE A 303 24.84 -25.10 -13.32
N ASP A 304 25.90 -24.56 -13.91
CA ASP A 304 26.40 -24.96 -15.22
C ASP A 304 27.30 -26.21 -15.13
N ALA A 305 27.82 -26.50 -13.93
CA ALA A 305 28.43 -27.77 -13.53
C ALA A 305 28.29 -27.95 -12.01
N ILE A 306 28.25 -29.20 -11.53
CA ILE A 306 28.49 -29.54 -10.11
C ILE A 306 29.80 -30.32 -10.00
N LYS A 307 30.53 -30.14 -8.90
CA LYS A 307 31.72 -30.94 -8.60
C LYS A 307 31.31 -32.04 -7.63
N ASN A 308 31.63 -33.31 -7.91
CA ASN A 308 31.35 -34.41 -6.99
C ASN A 308 32.40 -34.47 -5.86
N ASP A 309 32.17 -35.34 -4.87
CA ASP A 309 33.03 -35.48 -3.70
C ASP A 309 34.42 -36.05 -4.02
N GLU A 310 34.57 -36.74 -5.16
CA GLU A 310 35.84 -37.25 -5.70
C GLU A 310 36.67 -36.18 -6.44
N GLY A 311 36.06 -35.03 -6.76
CA GLY A 311 36.73 -33.92 -7.41
C GLY A 311 36.58 -33.83 -8.94
N GLU A 312 35.64 -34.55 -9.53
CA GLU A 312 35.28 -34.47 -10.95
C GLU A 312 34.13 -33.46 -11.19
N TRP A 313 34.08 -32.89 -12.40
CA TRP A 313 33.08 -31.89 -12.78
C TRP A 313 31.96 -32.50 -13.65
N ILE A 314 30.80 -32.73 -13.04
CA ILE A 314 29.58 -33.15 -13.73
C ILE A 314 28.95 -31.92 -14.41
N THR A 315 29.20 -31.80 -15.72
CA THR A 315 28.66 -30.75 -16.59
C THR A 315 27.34 -31.15 -17.29
N CYS A 316 26.96 -32.43 -17.22
CA CYS A 316 25.79 -32.96 -17.91
C CYS A 316 24.48 -32.68 -17.15
N LYS A 317 23.52 -32.05 -17.83
CA LYS A 317 22.23 -31.65 -17.25
C LYS A 317 21.29 -32.82 -16.90
N LYS A 318 21.52 -34.04 -17.41
CA LYS A 318 20.80 -35.24 -16.98
C LYS A 318 21.21 -35.68 -15.58
N ASP A 319 22.51 -35.63 -15.30
CA ASP A 319 23.08 -36.20 -14.09
C ASP A 319 22.99 -35.20 -12.92
N ILE A 320 23.14 -33.90 -13.21
CA ILE A 320 22.76 -32.80 -12.31
C ILE A 320 21.30 -32.95 -11.84
N LYS A 321 20.36 -33.36 -12.70
CA LYS A 321 18.93 -33.50 -12.34
C LYS A 321 18.69 -34.55 -11.26
N ASN A 322 19.43 -35.66 -11.25
CA ASN A 322 19.29 -36.72 -10.25
C ASN A 322 19.79 -36.29 -8.86
N HIS A 323 20.63 -35.25 -8.80
CA HIS A 323 21.25 -34.72 -7.58
C HIS A 323 20.39 -33.63 -6.88
N VAL A 324 19.26 -33.20 -7.47
CA VAL A 324 18.48 -32.01 -7.04
C VAL A 324 17.03 -32.37 -6.65
N ASN A 325 16.85 -33.41 -5.84
CA ASN A 325 15.59 -33.70 -5.16
C ASN A 325 15.55 -32.94 -3.81
N PRO A 326 14.58 -32.02 -3.56
CA PRO A 326 14.67 -31.08 -2.43
C PRO A 326 14.65 -31.78 -1.07
N TYR A 327 15.69 -31.53 -0.28
CA TYR A 327 15.87 -32.11 1.05
C TYR A 327 14.88 -31.53 2.08
N SER A 328 14.56 -32.32 3.11
CA SER A 328 13.57 -31.98 4.15
C SER A 328 13.88 -30.66 4.89
N GLN A 329 15.16 -30.29 4.99
CA GLN A 329 15.59 -29.01 5.56
C GLN A 329 15.19 -27.80 4.70
N GLU A 330 15.19 -27.92 3.37
CA GLU A 330 14.86 -26.81 2.45
C GLU A 330 13.36 -26.50 2.47
N ILE A 331 12.53 -27.54 2.44
CA ILE A 331 11.07 -27.44 2.52
C ILE A 331 10.65 -26.77 3.84
N LYS A 332 11.31 -27.14 4.95
CA LYS A 332 11.18 -26.45 6.24
C LYS A 332 11.60 -24.98 6.17
N ALA A 333 12.76 -24.67 5.61
CA ALA A 333 13.26 -23.29 5.52
C ALA A 333 12.32 -22.37 4.72
N MET A 334 11.80 -22.86 3.59
CA MET A 334 10.87 -22.14 2.71
C MET A 334 9.55 -21.80 3.41
N ILE A 335 8.99 -22.74 4.18
CA ILE A 335 7.78 -22.51 4.99
C ILE A 335 8.05 -21.55 6.17
N PHE A 336 9.26 -21.54 6.72
CA PHE A 336 9.65 -20.65 7.82
C PHE A 336 9.92 -19.20 7.40
N ASP A 337 10.12 -18.91 6.11
CA ASP A 337 10.27 -17.53 5.60
C ASP A 337 8.91 -16.83 5.35
N MET A 338 7.89 -17.58 4.91
CA MET A 338 6.56 -17.03 4.55
C MET A 338 5.86 -16.23 5.68
N ASN A 339 5.06 -15.21 5.35
CA ASN A 339 4.37 -14.39 6.36
C ASN A 339 3.29 -15.17 7.13
N ASN A 340 3.41 -15.20 8.46
CA ASN A 340 2.55 -15.93 9.40
C ASN A 340 1.03 -15.77 9.17
N LEU A 341 0.56 -14.57 8.83
CA LEU A 341 -0.87 -14.24 8.66
C LEU A 341 -1.27 -14.04 7.19
N LYS A 342 -0.58 -14.69 6.26
CA LYS A 342 -1.04 -14.84 4.87
C LYS A 342 -2.39 -15.59 4.86
N ALA A 343 -3.23 -15.33 3.87
CA ALA A 343 -4.52 -16.01 3.74
C ALA A 343 -4.31 -17.55 3.69
N PRO A 344 -5.07 -18.33 4.48
CA PRO A 344 -4.99 -19.79 4.44
C PRO A 344 -5.51 -20.34 3.10
N GLY A 345 -5.19 -21.60 2.81
CA GLY A 345 -5.75 -22.31 1.68
C GLY A 345 -7.18 -22.81 1.93
N PRO A 346 -7.68 -23.74 1.10
CA PRO A 346 -8.94 -24.45 1.35
C PRO A 346 -8.95 -25.23 2.67
N ASP A 347 -7.77 -25.56 3.21
CA ASP A 347 -7.51 -26.18 4.50
C ASP A 347 -7.83 -25.27 5.71
N GLY A 348 -7.91 -23.95 5.52
CA GLY A 348 -8.14 -22.99 6.61
C GLY A 348 -6.94 -22.78 7.54
N LEU A 349 -5.79 -23.41 7.27
CA LEU A 349 -4.57 -23.35 8.08
C LEU A 349 -3.57 -22.32 7.49
N PRO A 350 -3.24 -21.22 8.20
CA PRO A 350 -2.30 -20.22 7.73
C PRO A 350 -0.86 -20.65 8.02
N THR A 351 0.12 -19.98 7.41
CA THR A 351 1.56 -20.24 7.61
C THR A 351 1.97 -20.30 9.09
N LEU A 352 1.34 -19.50 9.97
CA LEU A 352 1.54 -19.54 11.42
C LEU A 352 1.38 -20.94 12.03
N PHE A 353 0.40 -21.73 11.58
CA PHE A 353 0.19 -23.10 12.04
C PHE A 353 1.39 -23.98 11.70
N TYR A 354 1.75 -24.04 10.40
CA TYR A 354 2.84 -24.88 9.91
C TYR A 354 4.19 -24.55 10.57
N LYS A 355 4.51 -23.27 10.80
CA LYS A 355 5.71 -22.88 11.56
C LYS A 355 5.65 -23.29 13.03
N ARG A 356 4.50 -23.09 13.69
CA ARG A 356 4.36 -23.29 15.14
C ARG A 356 4.37 -24.76 15.55
N TYR A 357 3.90 -25.64 14.68
CA TYR A 357 3.73 -27.08 14.95
C TYR A 357 4.54 -27.97 13.98
N TRP A 358 5.62 -27.44 13.38
CA TRP A 358 6.45 -28.18 12.42
C TRP A 358 7.01 -29.51 12.96
N ASN A 359 7.25 -29.59 14.27
CA ASN A 359 7.68 -30.80 14.97
C ASN A 359 6.60 -31.91 15.01
N VAL A 360 5.37 -31.62 14.62
CA VAL A 360 4.25 -32.57 14.46
C VAL A 360 3.93 -32.75 12.98
N VAL A 361 3.81 -31.65 12.22
CA VAL A 361 3.26 -31.67 10.86
C VAL A 361 4.32 -31.81 9.75
N GLY A 362 5.59 -31.59 10.07
CA GLY A 362 6.65 -31.33 9.10
C GLY A 362 7.06 -32.53 8.24
N THR A 363 6.94 -33.75 8.75
CA THR A 363 7.20 -34.99 7.97
C THR A 363 6.18 -35.11 6.85
N THR A 364 4.88 -35.25 7.17
CA THR A 364 3.82 -35.40 6.16
C THR A 364 3.80 -34.26 5.13
N VAL A 365 4.12 -33.02 5.54
CA VAL A 365 4.25 -31.89 4.61
C VAL A 365 5.46 -32.06 3.68
N THR A 366 6.58 -32.59 4.16
CA THR A 366 7.76 -32.92 3.35
C THR A 366 7.46 -34.04 2.37
N ASP A 367 6.91 -35.16 2.84
CA ASP A 367 6.63 -36.36 2.04
C ASP A 367 5.65 -36.02 0.89
N ALA A 368 4.62 -35.23 1.19
CA ALA A 368 3.65 -34.75 0.20
C ALA A 368 4.27 -33.79 -0.84
N VAL A 369 5.22 -32.95 -0.43
CA VAL A 369 5.95 -32.06 -1.34
C VAL A 369 6.91 -32.86 -2.22
N GLN A 370 7.71 -33.78 -1.67
CA GLN A 370 8.63 -34.61 -2.45
C GLN A 370 7.87 -35.51 -3.45
N SER A 371 6.77 -36.14 -3.03
CA SER A 371 5.89 -36.94 -3.89
C SER A 371 5.22 -36.15 -5.03
N PHE A 372 5.17 -34.82 -4.94
CA PHE A 372 4.65 -33.92 -5.97
C PHE A 372 5.71 -33.53 -7.03
N PHE A 373 7.01 -33.72 -6.75
CA PHE A 373 8.06 -33.46 -7.72
C PHE A 373 8.13 -34.52 -8.85
N SER A 374 7.39 -35.63 -8.75
CA SER A 374 7.59 -36.83 -9.57
C SER A 374 6.67 -37.01 -10.80
N SER A 375 5.61 -36.21 -11.00
CA SER A 375 4.41 -36.73 -11.72
C SER A 375 3.59 -35.82 -12.68
N GLY A 376 4.05 -34.63 -13.09
CA GLY A 376 3.19 -33.62 -13.77
C GLY A 376 3.05 -33.62 -15.32
N ARG A 377 1.91 -33.04 -15.81
CA ARG A 377 1.55 -32.48 -17.15
C ARG A 377 0.61 -31.23 -16.92
N LEU A 378 0.22 -30.26 -17.78
CA LEU A 378 0.42 -29.74 -19.19
C LEU A 378 -0.47 -28.43 -19.25
N LEU A 379 -0.38 -27.29 -20.00
CA LEU A 379 0.07 -26.93 -21.38
C LEU A 379 0.70 -25.51 -21.61
N LYS A 380 0.84 -24.56 -20.64
CA LYS A 380 1.63 -23.30 -20.85
C LYS A 380 3.09 -23.56 -21.19
N GLU A 381 3.53 -24.79 -20.94
CA GLU A 381 4.41 -25.63 -21.77
C GLU A 381 4.97 -24.88 -22.98
N THR A 382 4.19 -24.58 -24.03
CA THR A 382 4.76 -23.96 -25.24
C THR A 382 5.47 -22.61 -25.00
N VAL A 383 5.02 -21.77 -24.08
CA VAL A 383 5.76 -20.54 -23.74
C VAL A 383 6.92 -20.89 -22.81
N LEU A 384 6.65 -21.57 -21.70
CA LEU A 384 7.63 -21.77 -20.63
C LEU A 384 8.80 -22.69 -21.06
N ASN A 385 8.54 -23.73 -21.84
CA ASN A 385 9.56 -24.59 -22.44
C ASN A 385 10.44 -23.81 -23.43
N ASN A 386 9.86 -22.87 -24.20
CA ASN A 386 10.63 -21.94 -25.06
C ASN A 386 11.44 -20.89 -24.25
N PHE A 387 11.15 -20.69 -22.96
CA PHE A 387 12.02 -19.98 -22.01
C PHE A 387 13.04 -20.90 -21.31
N GLY A 388 13.08 -22.20 -21.65
CA GLY A 388 13.97 -23.18 -21.04
C GLY A 388 13.55 -23.65 -19.65
N PHE A 389 12.30 -23.41 -19.22
CA PHE A 389 11.79 -24.01 -17.99
C PHE A 389 11.60 -25.52 -18.17
N HIS A 390 12.07 -26.30 -17.19
CA HIS A 390 11.94 -27.75 -17.18
C HIS A 390 10.48 -28.20 -17.07
N ASP A 391 10.07 -29.19 -17.87
CA ASP A 391 8.67 -29.59 -18.06
C ASP A 391 7.93 -29.80 -16.73
N THR A 392 8.56 -30.45 -15.74
CA THR A 392 7.93 -30.73 -14.45
C THR A 392 7.49 -29.45 -13.70
N PHE A 393 8.30 -28.38 -13.75
CA PHE A 393 7.93 -27.08 -13.18
C PHE A 393 6.75 -26.45 -13.91
N VAL A 394 6.79 -26.51 -15.24
CA VAL A 394 5.74 -25.98 -16.11
C VAL A 394 4.40 -26.69 -15.88
N ASN A 395 4.48 -27.97 -15.59
CA ASN A 395 3.35 -28.82 -15.32
C ASN A 395 2.70 -28.51 -13.97
N TRP A 396 3.48 -28.28 -12.90
CA TRP A 396 2.94 -27.72 -11.66
C TRP A 396 2.26 -26.36 -11.87
N VAL A 397 2.93 -25.47 -12.59
CA VAL A 397 2.43 -24.13 -12.96
C VAL A 397 1.08 -24.21 -13.68
N MET A 398 0.83 -25.29 -14.41
CA MET A 398 -0.41 -25.51 -15.16
C MET A 398 -1.50 -26.28 -14.43
N GLN A 399 -1.16 -27.18 -13.51
CA GLN A 399 -2.15 -27.73 -12.59
C GLN A 399 -2.84 -26.60 -11.81
N CYS A 400 -2.10 -25.57 -11.39
CA CYS A 400 -2.66 -24.35 -10.78
C CYS A 400 -3.58 -23.50 -11.70
N VAL A 401 -3.67 -23.82 -12.99
CA VAL A 401 -4.34 -23.00 -14.02
C VAL A 401 -5.53 -23.72 -14.66
N ILE A 402 -5.40 -25.01 -14.96
CA ILE A 402 -6.47 -25.80 -15.61
C ILE A 402 -7.48 -26.32 -14.57
N THR A 403 -7.04 -26.69 -13.37
CA THR A 403 -7.90 -27.35 -12.37
C THR A 403 -8.86 -26.40 -11.63
N VAL A 404 -8.77 -25.08 -11.87
CA VAL A 404 -9.62 -24.10 -11.18
C VAL A 404 -11.03 -24.11 -11.76
N SER A 405 -12.04 -24.22 -10.92
CA SER A 405 -13.44 -24.00 -11.31
C SER A 405 -13.98 -22.68 -10.73
N PHE A 406 -14.96 -22.11 -11.41
CA PHE A 406 -15.63 -20.88 -11.02
C PHE A 406 -17.15 -21.09 -10.89
N SER A 407 -17.78 -20.24 -10.08
CA SER A 407 -19.24 -20.09 -9.99
C SER A 407 -19.54 -18.61 -9.73
N VAL A 408 -20.46 -18.02 -10.47
CA VAL A 408 -20.87 -16.62 -10.29
C VAL A 408 -21.99 -16.54 -9.25
N LEU A 409 -21.97 -15.51 -8.41
CA LEU A 409 -23.10 -15.15 -7.57
C LEU A 409 -24.02 -14.19 -8.34
N ILE A 410 -25.25 -14.61 -8.60
CA ILE A 410 -26.28 -13.84 -9.31
C ILE A 410 -27.46 -13.66 -8.34
N ASN A 411 -27.76 -12.42 -7.97
CA ASN A 411 -28.84 -12.07 -7.04
C ASN A 411 -28.79 -12.85 -5.70
N GLY A 412 -27.59 -13.15 -5.21
CA GLY A 412 -27.35 -13.97 -4.01
C GLY A 412 -27.27 -15.49 -4.28
N GLY A 413 -27.97 -15.99 -5.31
CA GLY A 413 -27.88 -17.38 -5.76
C GLY A 413 -26.54 -17.72 -6.39
N LYS A 414 -26.03 -18.93 -6.14
CA LYS A 414 -24.78 -19.44 -6.72
C LYS A 414 -25.06 -20.17 -8.03
N SER A 415 -24.38 -19.81 -9.11
CA SER A 415 -24.48 -20.52 -10.39
C SER A 415 -23.96 -21.96 -10.31
N LYS A 416 -24.32 -22.77 -11.32
CA LYS A 416 -23.58 -24.00 -11.64
C LYS A 416 -22.09 -23.68 -11.81
N HIS A 417 -21.24 -24.66 -11.48
CA HIS A 417 -19.79 -24.54 -11.67
C HIS A 417 -19.42 -24.63 -13.15
N PHE A 418 -18.37 -23.92 -13.55
CA PHE A 418 -17.78 -23.99 -14.88
C PHE A 418 -16.24 -23.89 -14.81
N THR A 419 -15.56 -24.56 -15.74
CA THR A 419 -14.10 -24.49 -15.90
C THR A 419 -13.76 -23.38 -16.90
N PRO A 420 -12.77 -22.49 -16.64
CA PRO A 420 -12.40 -21.45 -17.56
C PRO A 420 -11.61 -22.01 -18.75
N THR A 421 -12.09 -21.78 -19.97
CA THR A 421 -11.35 -22.11 -21.20
C THR A 421 -10.32 -21.06 -21.60
N ARG A 422 -10.29 -19.91 -20.91
CA ARG A 422 -9.38 -18.78 -21.18
C ARG A 422 -9.18 -17.89 -19.96
N GLY A 423 -8.08 -17.13 -19.97
CA GLY A 423 -7.76 -16.12 -18.96
C GLY A 423 -6.91 -16.64 -17.80
N LEU A 424 -6.55 -15.73 -16.89
CA LEU A 424 -5.77 -16.01 -15.68
C LEU A 424 -6.57 -15.59 -14.45
N ARG A 425 -6.39 -16.29 -13.33
CA ARG A 425 -7.16 -16.05 -12.11
C ARG A 425 -6.74 -14.73 -11.47
N GLN A 426 -7.60 -13.73 -11.50
CA GLN A 426 -7.33 -12.48 -10.77
C GLN A 426 -7.28 -12.76 -9.26
N GLY A 427 -6.27 -12.19 -8.59
CA GLY A 427 -5.99 -12.42 -7.17
C GLY A 427 -5.14 -13.66 -6.84
N ASP A 428 -4.82 -14.52 -7.81
CA ASP A 428 -3.80 -15.56 -7.65
C ASP A 428 -2.38 -14.94 -7.74
N PRO A 429 -1.46 -15.22 -6.80
CA PRO A 429 -0.08 -14.73 -6.84
C PRO A 429 0.75 -15.15 -8.06
N LEU A 430 0.42 -16.27 -8.72
CA LEU A 430 1.19 -16.79 -9.86
C LEU A 430 0.80 -16.09 -11.18
N SER A 431 -0.49 -15.80 -11.36
CA SER A 431 -1.06 -15.21 -12.58
C SER A 431 -0.35 -13.95 -13.12
N PRO A 432 0.10 -12.96 -12.30
CA PRO A 432 0.85 -11.81 -12.80
C PRO A 432 2.19 -12.18 -13.47
N TYR A 433 2.91 -13.17 -12.95
CA TYR A 433 4.18 -13.60 -13.54
C TYR A 433 3.97 -14.31 -14.88
N LEU A 434 2.92 -15.14 -14.97
CA LEU A 434 2.57 -15.81 -16.22
C LEU A 434 2.05 -14.83 -17.28
N PHE A 435 1.37 -13.76 -16.86
CA PHE A 435 1.00 -12.67 -17.77
C PHE A 435 2.25 -12.00 -18.37
N ILE A 436 3.21 -11.62 -17.53
CA ILE A 436 4.48 -10.99 -17.97
C ILE A 436 5.28 -11.92 -18.88
N LEU A 437 5.38 -13.22 -18.57
CA LEU A 437 6.10 -14.19 -19.40
C LEU A 437 5.45 -14.41 -20.78
N CYS A 438 4.11 -14.36 -20.88
CA CYS A 438 3.45 -14.32 -22.18
C CYS A 438 3.71 -12.99 -22.91
N GLN A 439 3.68 -11.86 -22.20
CA GLN A 439 3.85 -10.53 -22.77
C GLN A 439 5.28 -10.26 -23.29
N GLU A 440 6.30 -10.86 -22.68
CA GLU A 440 7.69 -10.86 -23.17
C GLU A 440 7.81 -11.41 -24.62
N VAL A 441 6.88 -12.27 -25.06
CA VAL A 441 6.81 -12.70 -26.47
C VAL A 441 6.52 -11.52 -27.40
N LEU A 442 5.65 -10.58 -27.01
CA LEU A 442 5.41 -9.35 -27.78
C LEU A 442 6.65 -8.45 -27.82
N SER A 443 7.39 -8.32 -26.69
CA SER A 443 8.68 -7.61 -26.67
C SER A 443 9.60 -8.16 -27.75
N ARG A 444 9.85 -9.47 -27.72
CA ARG A 444 10.79 -10.15 -28.63
C ARG A 444 10.37 -10.11 -30.10
N ILE A 445 9.07 -10.05 -30.39
CA ILE A 445 8.58 -9.83 -31.77
C ILE A 445 8.96 -8.41 -32.23
N ILE A 446 8.75 -7.39 -31.40
CA ILE A 446 9.10 -5.99 -31.71
C ILE A 446 10.63 -5.84 -31.82
N ASP A 447 11.39 -6.40 -30.88
CA ASP A 447 12.85 -6.34 -30.84
C ASP A 447 13.48 -7.03 -32.07
N ARG A 448 12.88 -8.13 -32.57
CA ARG A 448 13.28 -8.79 -33.82
C ARG A 448 13.06 -7.88 -35.04
N GLU A 449 11.91 -7.22 -35.15
CA GLU A 449 11.62 -6.33 -36.27
C GLU A 449 12.41 -5.01 -36.19
N HIS A 450 12.84 -4.61 -34.99
CA HIS A 450 13.81 -3.53 -34.76
C HIS A 450 15.22 -3.92 -35.22
N ALA A 451 15.74 -5.07 -34.79
CA ALA A 451 17.03 -5.61 -35.26
C ALA A 451 17.07 -5.84 -36.78
N ALA A 452 15.92 -6.16 -37.40
CA ALA A 452 15.76 -6.25 -38.85
C ALA A 452 15.60 -4.90 -39.58
N GLY A 453 15.76 -3.76 -38.89
CA GLY A 453 15.67 -2.42 -39.48
C GLY A 453 14.28 -2.04 -40.02
N LYS A 454 13.21 -2.69 -39.54
CA LYS A 454 11.81 -2.42 -39.96
C LYS A 454 11.06 -1.51 -39.00
N ILE A 455 11.53 -1.37 -37.76
CA ILE A 455 11.02 -0.46 -36.73
C ILE A 455 12.24 0.28 -36.17
N ASN A 456 12.31 1.61 -36.28
CA ASN A 456 13.49 2.34 -35.84
C ASN A 456 13.46 2.76 -34.37
N GLY A 457 12.31 2.70 -33.70
CA GLY A 457 12.16 3.20 -32.33
C GLY A 457 12.31 4.73 -32.25
N VAL A 458 12.69 5.22 -31.06
CA VAL A 458 12.98 6.63 -30.78
C VAL A 458 14.18 6.77 -29.84
N ALA A 459 15.35 7.14 -30.37
CA ALA A 459 16.47 7.64 -29.57
C ALA A 459 16.22 9.03 -28.98
N MET A 460 16.84 9.32 -27.83
CA MET A 460 16.84 10.67 -27.22
C MET A 460 17.88 11.63 -27.82
N ASN A 461 18.87 11.10 -28.54
CA ASN A 461 19.99 11.81 -29.19
C ASN A 461 20.56 10.95 -30.32
N ARG A 462 21.33 11.55 -31.23
CA ARG A 462 22.22 10.80 -32.14
C ARG A 462 23.20 9.96 -31.29
N GLY A 463 23.26 8.65 -31.50
CA GLY A 463 24.10 7.72 -30.74
C GLY A 463 23.60 7.39 -29.31
N GLY A 464 22.38 7.79 -28.94
CA GLY A 464 21.71 7.29 -27.73
C GLY A 464 20.92 6.01 -28.01
N THR A 465 20.62 5.23 -26.97
CA THR A 465 19.79 4.02 -27.06
C THR A 465 18.41 4.34 -27.67
N ASP A 466 17.99 3.55 -28.67
CA ASP A 466 16.65 3.59 -29.22
C ASP A 466 15.64 2.92 -28.28
N PHE A 467 14.46 3.54 -28.15
CA PHE A 467 13.33 2.98 -27.41
C PHE A 467 12.24 2.55 -28.39
N THR A 468 11.88 1.26 -28.38
CA THR A 468 10.84 0.63 -29.21
C THR A 468 9.52 0.49 -28.46
N HIS A 469 9.56 0.08 -27.18
CA HIS A 469 8.39 -0.07 -26.32
C HIS A 469 8.72 0.10 -24.83
N VAL A 470 7.69 0.38 -24.04
CA VAL A 470 7.70 0.34 -22.57
C VAL A 470 6.41 -0.32 -22.11
N MET A 471 6.51 -1.37 -21.28
CA MET A 471 5.37 -2.17 -20.83
C MET A 471 5.23 -2.11 -19.30
N PHE A 472 4.00 -2.03 -18.81
CA PHE A 472 3.65 -2.15 -17.39
C PHE A 472 2.32 -2.91 -17.25
N ALA A 473 2.40 -4.24 -17.11
CA ALA A 473 1.23 -5.11 -17.27
C ALA A 473 0.47 -4.78 -18.57
N ASP A 474 -0.86 -4.65 -18.57
CA ASP A 474 -1.65 -4.37 -19.76
C ASP A 474 -1.49 -2.94 -20.33
N ASP A 475 -0.88 -2.01 -19.58
CA ASP A 475 -0.50 -0.69 -20.09
C ASP A 475 0.80 -0.79 -20.93
N ILE A 476 0.69 -0.53 -22.24
CA ILE A 476 1.82 -0.57 -23.19
C ILE A 476 1.97 0.76 -23.92
N MET A 477 3.18 1.30 -23.94
CA MET A 477 3.62 2.35 -24.85
C MET A 477 4.48 1.77 -25.96
N LEU A 478 4.23 2.18 -27.20
CA LEU A 478 4.99 1.77 -28.39
C LEU A 478 5.52 3.02 -29.09
N PHE A 479 6.73 2.90 -29.63
CA PHE A 479 7.50 4.00 -30.22
C PHE A 479 8.00 3.58 -31.61
N ALA A 480 7.65 4.37 -32.61
CA ALA A 480 8.07 4.20 -33.99
C ALA A 480 8.08 5.57 -34.68
N LYS A 481 8.78 5.70 -35.81
CA LYS A 481 8.67 6.88 -36.67
C LYS A 481 7.23 6.98 -37.22
N ALA A 482 6.81 8.19 -37.57
CA ALA A 482 5.49 8.41 -38.19
C ALA A 482 5.44 7.98 -39.67
N SER A 483 5.99 6.82 -40.03
CA SER A 483 5.97 6.25 -41.39
C SER A 483 4.88 5.18 -41.51
N ASN A 484 4.27 5.03 -42.69
CA ASN A 484 3.29 3.97 -42.90
C ASN A 484 3.93 2.58 -42.70
N ARG A 485 5.17 2.39 -43.18
CA ARG A 485 5.93 1.13 -43.10
C ARG A 485 6.12 0.67 -41.66
N GLU A 486 6.70 1.50 -40.80
CA GLU A 486 6.99 1.11 -39.41
C GLU A 486 5.70 0.89 -38.61
N VAL A 487 4.66 1.70 -38.84
CA VAL A 487 3.36 1.54 -38.16
C VAL A 487 2.62 0.28 -38.65
N MET A 488 2.73 -0.09 -39.93
CA MET A 488 2.26 -1.38 -40.45
C MET A 488 3.02 -2.56 -39.84
N SER A 489 4.36 -2.49 -39.77
CA SER A 489 5.18 -3.53 -39.13
C SER A 489 4.82 -3.69 -37.65
N LEU A 490 4.65 -2.60 -36.91
CA LEU A 490 4.22 -2.60 -35.51
C LEU A 490 2.81 -3.18 -35.34
N ASN A 491 1.86 -2.82 -36.22
CA ASN A 491 0.50 -3.38 -36.19
C ASN A 491 0.51 -4.89 -36.48
N SER A 492 1.33 -5.35 -37.43
CA SER A 492 1.52 -6.78 -37.71
C SER A 492 2.13 -7.54 -36.53
N CYS A 493 3.06 -6.94 -35.78
CA CYS A 493 3.58 -7.52 -34.53
C CYS A 493 2.46 -7.74 -33.50
N LEU A 494 1.59 -6.74 -33.36
CA LEU A 494 0.45 -6.77 -32.44
C LEU A 494 -0.61 -7.80 -32.87
N GLU A 495 -1.00 -7.83 -34.13
CA GLU A 495 -1.98 -8.79 -34.67
C GLU A 495 -1.47 -10.24 -34.56
N LYS A 496 -0.18 -10.47 -34.83
CA LYS A 496 0.49 -11.77 -34.65
C LYS A 496 0.53 -12.20 -33.18
N TYR A 497 0.81 -11.29 -32.25
CA TYR A 497 0.74 -11.59 -30.82
C TYR A 497 -0.70 -11.84 -30.36
N CYS A 498 -1.68 -11.09 -30.87
CA CYS A 498 -3.10 -11.30 -30.57
C CYS A 498 -3.59 -12.68 -31.05
N SER A 499 -3.22 -13.11 -32.25
CA SER A 499 -3.60 -14.44 -32.77
C SER A 499 -2.93 -15.59 -32.00
N TRP A 500 -1.69 -15.41 -31.53
CA TRP A 500 -0.98 -16.40 -30.72
C TRP A 500 -1.45 -16.48 -29.26
N SER A 501 -1.81 -15.34 -28.64
CA SER A 501 -2.13 -15.25 -27.21
C SER A 501 -3.62 -15.27 -26.89
N GLY A 502 -4.49 -15.05 -27.89
CA GLY A 502 -5.92 -14.82 -27.70
C GLY A 502 -6.25 -13.50 -26.97
N GLN A 503 -5.27 -12.63 -26.73
CA GLN A 503 -5.48 -11.31 -26.13
C GLN A 503 -5.96 -10.31 -27.19
N LEU A 504 -6.79 -9.34 -26.79
CA LEU A 504 -7.38 -8.34 -27.70
C LEU A 504 -7.06 -6.92 -27.25
N ILE A 505 -6.68 -6.06 -28.19
CA ILE A 505 -6.36 -4.66 -27.95
C ILE A 505 -7.66 -3.84 -27.83
N ASN A 506 -7.84 -3.15 -26.71
CA ASN A 506 -8.97 -2.27 -26.51
C ASN A 506 -8.75 -0.92 -27.25
N LYS A 507 -9.01 -0.91 -28.57
CA LYS A 507 -8.93 0.27 -29.45
C LYS A 507 -9.73 1.49 -28.96
N GLY A 508 -10.71 1.30 -28.06
CA GLY A 508 -11.46 2.38 -27.42
C GLY A 508 -10.73 3.06 -26.25
N LYS A 509 -9.79 2.36 -25.59
CA LYS A 509 -8.88 2.89 -24.58
C LYS A 509 -7.52 3.32 -25.16
N SER A 510 -7.04 2.61 -26.18
CA SER A 510 -5.79 2.92 -26.88
C SER A 510 -5.88 4.24 -27.66
N GLY A 511 -4.76 4.94 -27.81
CA GLY A 511 -4.68 6.19 -28.55
C GLY A 511 -3.28 6.50 -29.05
N VAL A 512 -3.20 7.30 -30.11
CA VAL A 512 -1.95 7.68 -30.78
C VAL A 512 -1.47 9.06 -30.33
N ILE A 513 -0.17 9.18 -30.13
CA ILE A 513 0.55 10.42 -29.85
C ILE A 513 1.43 10.71 -31.06
N PHE A 514 1.49 11.98 -31.48
CA PHE A 514 2.30 12.41 -32.61
C PHE A 514 3.19 13.58 -32.18
N SER A 515 4.42 13.63 -32.67
CA SER A 515 5.25 14.82 -32.49
C SER A 515 4.69 16.01 -33.27
N ASN A 516 5.10 17.22 -32.88
CA ASN A 516 4.61 18.46 -33.48
C ASN A 516 4.84 18.47 -35.00
N SER A 517 6.03 18.04 -35.44
CA SER A 517 6.51 18.07 -36.83
C SER A 517 5.79 17.13 -37.82
N VAL A 518 4.96 16.18 -37.37
CA VAL A 518 4.23 15.28 -38.29
C VAL A 518 3.09 16.04 -38.98
N LEU A 519 2.98 15.96 -40.30
CA LEU A 519 1.97 16.70 -41.07
C LEU A 519 0.53 16.24 -40.76
N LEU A 520 -0.46 17.12 -40.92
CA LEU A 520 -1.87 16.83 -40.61
C LEU A 520 -2.43 15.66 -41.44
N ASN A 521 -2.09 15.56 -42.72
CA ASN A 521 -2.55 14.48 -43.59
C ASN A 521 -1.93 13.12 -43.19
N GLN A 522 -0.66 13.12 -42.75
CA GLN A 522 0.02 11.94 -42.20
C GLN A 522 -0.58 11.53 -40.84
N LYS A 523 -0.87 12.50 -39.95
CA LYS A 523 -1.62 12.31 -38.70
C LYS A 523 -3.02 11.72 -38.93
N ARG A 524 -3.73 12.10 -40.01
CA ARG A 524 -5.01 11.50 -40.42
C ARG A 524 -4.82 10.06 -40.91
N ARG A 525 -3.93 9.83 -41.87
CA ARG A 525 -3.66 8.51 -42.47
C ARG A 525 -3.28 7.44 -41.44
N LEU A 526 -2.40 7.78 -40.50
CA LEU A 526 -1.94 6.85 -39.46
C LEU A 526 -3.01 6.53 -38.39
N LYS A 527 -3.89 7.50 -38.06
CA LYS A 527 -5.05 7.23 -37.19
C LYS A 527 -6.03 6.25 -37.82
N ASN A 528 -6.32 6.43 -39.12
CA ASN A 528 -7.24 5.56 -39.84
C ASN A 528 -6.68 4.14 -39.93
N LEU A 529 -5.38 3.99 -40.18
CA LEU A 529 -4.69 2.70 -40.25
C LEU A 529 -4.69 1.95 -38.91
N LEU A 530 -4.40 2.63 -37.80
CA LEU A 530 -4.44 2.02 -36.45
C LEU A 530 -5.84 1.89 -35.86
N GLN A 531 -6.84 2.57 -36.45
CA GLN A 531 -8.21 2.72 -35.91
C GLN A 531 -8.23 3.28 -34.47
N MET A 532 -7.30 4.20 -34.15
CA MET A 532 -7.10 4.77 -32.81
C MET A 532 -7.24 6.30 -32.80
N LYS A 533 -7.79 6.84 -31.71
CA LYS A 533 -8.01 8.29 -31.53
C LYS A 533 -6.70 9.00 -31.10
N LYS A 534 -6.65 10.34 -31.19
CA LYS A 534 -5.55 11.10 -30.56
C LYS A 534 -5.71 11.00 -29.04
N VAL A 535 -4.63 10.74 -28.30
CA VAL A 535 -4.63 10.89 -26.83
C VAL A 535 -4.91 12.36 -26.46
N PRO A 536 -5.83 12.65 -25.51
CA PRO A 536 -6.06 14.01 -25.02
C PRO A 536 -4.83 14.63 -24.35
N ASP A 537 -4.66 15.95 -24.47
CA ASP A 537 -3.50 16.67 -23.91
C ASP A 537 -3.52 16.76 -22.37
N ASN A 538 -4.61 16.33 -21.72
CA ASN A 538 -4.76 16.17 -20.27
C ASN A 538 -4.80 14.69 -19.82
N ALA A 539 -4.39 13.74 -20.67
CA ALA A 539 -4.42 12.33 -20.33
C ALA A 539 -3.44 11.96 -19.20
N ASN A 540 -3.83 10.98 -18.40
CA ASN A 540 -2.98 10.38 -17.37
C ASN A 540 -2.49 9.00 -17.82
N TYR A 541 -1.25 8.66 -17.47
CA TYR A 541 -0.65 7.34 -17.65
C TYR A 541 -0.08 6.85 -16.30
N LEU A 542 -0.35 5.60 -15.95
CA LEU A 542 0.03 5.00 -14.64
C LEU A 542 -0.33 5.89 -13.42
N GLY A 543 -1.40 6.67 -13.51
CA GLY A 543 -1.88 7.56 -12.44
C GLY A 543 -1.14 8.90 -12.30
N ALA A 544 -0.37 9.34 -13.29
CA ALA A 544 0.24 10.68 -13.36
C ALA A 544 0.02 11.34 -14.74
N PRO A 545 0.15 12.67 -14.89
CA PRO A 545 -0.07 13.35 -16.17
C PRO A 545 0.96 12.94 -17.22
N LEU A 546 0.49 12.57 -18.40
CA LEU A 546 1.34 12.16 -19.52
C LEU A 546 2.01 13.37 -20.21
N PHE A 547 1.32 14.50 -20.21
CA PHE A 547 1.81 15.78 -20.72
C PHE A 547 1.80 16.82 -19.61
N SER A 548 2.70 17.80 -19.68
CA SER A 548 2.63 19.03 -18.87
C SER A 548 2.03 20.15 -19.70
N SER A 549 0.96 20.78 -19.20
CA SER A 549 0.34 21.93 -19.84
C SER A 549 1.04 23.24 -19.45
N ARG A 550 0.61 24.36 -20.05
CA ARG A 550 1.01 25.70 -19.60
C ARG A 550 0.59 25.99 -18.15
N SER A 551 -0.38 25.25 -17.60
CA SER A 551 -0.96 25.47 -16.27
C SER A 551 -0.71 24.25 -15.37
N ARG A 552 0.55 24.05 -14.95
CA ARG A 552 0.97 22.88 -14.15
C ARG A 552 0.12 22.66 -12.89
N SER A 553 -0.45 23.71 -12.30
CA SER A 553 -1.38 23.60 -11.16
C SER A 553 -2.71 22.90 -11.51
N LYS A 554 -3.15 22.91 -12.77
CA LYS A 554 -4.27 22.08 -13.25
C LYS A 554 -3.82 20.63 -13.40
N ASP A 555 -2.66 20.39 -14.01
CA ASP A 555 -2.11 19.05 -14.25
C ASP A 555 -2.00 18.22 -12.96
N PHE A 556 -1.61 18.83 -11.84
CA PHE A 556 -1.48 18.15 -10.54
C PHE A 556 -2.72 18.25 -9.63
N LYS A 557 -3.83 18.86 -10.09
CA LYS A 557 -5.04 19.02 -9.24
C LYS A 557 -5.60 17.68 -8.76
N TYR A 558 -5.51 16.63 -9.57
CA TYR A 558 -5.97 15.29 -9.19
C TYR A 558 -5.33 14.74 -7.90
N LEU A 559 -4.15 15.23 -7.49
CA LEU A 559 -3.55 14.87 -6.20
C LEU A 559 -4.37 15.42 -5.03
N GLN A 560 -4.83 16.67 -5.14
CA GLN A 560 -5.74 17.29 -4.19
C GLN A 560 -7.08 16.55 -4.19
N ASP A 561 -7.69 16.36 -5.36
CA ASP A 561 -9.00 15.70 -5.49
C ASP A 561 -8.98 14.26 -4.92
N LYS A 562 -7.90 13.51 -5.17
CA LYS A 562 -7.68 12.14 -4.66
C LYS A 562 -7.41 12.08 -3.16
N LEU A 563 -6.76 13.11 -2.59
CA LEU A 563 -6.65 13.27 -1.14
C LEU A 563 -8.01 13.60 -0.54
N GLU A 564 -8.71 14.62 -1.04
CA GLU A 564 -9.98 15.09 -0.50
C GLU A 564 -11.07 14.01 -0.54
N ALA A 565 -11.13 13.19 -1.60
CA ALA A 565 -12.01 12.02 -1.66
C ALA A 565 -11.72 10.98 -0.54
N ARG A 566 -10.45 10.76 -0.20
CA ARG A 566 -10.06 9.90 0.94
C ARG A 566 -10.39 10.54 2.28
N LEU A 567 -10.17 11.86 2.41
CA LEU A 567 -10.53 12.61 3.61
C LEU A 567 -12.06 12.58 3.84
N LYS A 568 -12.89 12.80 2.81
CA LYS A 568 -14.38 12.73 2.92
C LYS A 568 -14.83 11.37 3.48
N GLY A 569 -14.26 10.27 2.97
CA GLY A 569 -14.52 8.90 3.47
C GLY A 569 -13.89 8.54 4.84
N TRP A 570 -13.13 9.46 5.45
CA TRP A 570 -12.67 9.38 6.84
C TRP A 570 -13.39 10.38 7.75
N ARG A 571 -13.87 11.52 7.22
CA ARG A 571 -14.75 12.45 7.92
C ARG A 571 -16.02 11.73 8.40
N SER A 572 -16.56 10.81 7.60
CA SER A 572 -17.72 9.97 7.98
C SER A 572 -17.40 8.85 9.00
N LYS A 573 -16.24 8.88 9.68
CA LYS A 573 -15.86 7.89 10.69
C LYS A 573 -15.40 8.58 11.98
N CYS A 574 -15.85 8.06 13.13
CA CYS A 574 -15.50 8.58 14.46
C CYS A 574 -14.05 8.22 14.86
N LEU A 575 -13.10 8.91 14.25
CA LEU A 575 -11.67 8.67 14.40
C LEU A 575 -11.08 9.46 15.57
N SER A 576 -10.61 8.74 16.58
CA SER A 576 -9.72 9.25 17.63
C SER A 576 -8.45 9.91 17.04
N TRP A 577 -7.81 10.81 17.80
CA TRP A 577 -6.60 11.51 17.37
C TRP A 577 -5.47 10.57 16.94
N ALA A 578 -5.21 9.49 17.69
CA ALA A 578 -4.24 8.47 17.28
C ALA A 578 -4.62 7.77 15.95
N GLY A 579 -5.93 7.54 15.71
CA GLY A 579 -6.43 7.02 14.43
C GLY A 579 -6.21 7.97 13.26
N ARG A 580 -6.51 9.28 13.44
CA ARG A 580 -6.20 10.32 12.43
C ARG A 580 -4.71 10.41 12.16
N CYS A 581 -3.88 10.37 13.21
CA CYS A 581 -2.42 10.46 13.12
C CYS A 581 -1.84 9.30 12.29
N THR A 582 -2.35 8.09 12.48
CA THR A 582 -2.02 6.92 11.66
C THR A 582 -2.43 7.11 10.21
N LEU A 583 -3.71 7.41 9.92
CA LEU A 583 -4.23 7.55 8.55
C LEU A 583 -3.54 8.67 7.75
N ILE A 584 -3.18 9.78 8.42
CA ILE A 584 -2.40 10.86 7.79
C ILE A 584 -1.04 10.35 7.32
N LYS A 585 -0.32 9.59 8.15
CA LYS A 585 1.02 9.10 7.85
C LYS A 585 1.03 7.93 6.87
N THR A 586 0.13 6.96 7.04
CA THR A 586 0.14 5.71 6.26
C THR A 586 -0.57 5.85 4.91
N VAL A 587 -1.52 6.78 4.77
CA VAL A 587 -2.30 6.94 3.54
C VAL A 587 -2.23 8.37 2.98
N ALA A 588 -2.56 9.42 3.74
CA ALA A 588 -2.64 10.78 3.17
C ALA A 588 -1.29 11.25 2.61
N GLN A 589 -0.21 11.08 3.38
CA GLN A 589 1.17 11.41 2.99
C GLN A 589 1.79 10.40 2.02
N ALA A 590 1.14 9.24 1.78
CA ALA A 590 1.56 8.25 0.79
C ALA A 590 0.94 8.47 -0.60
N ILE A 591 -0.26 9.07 -0.69
CA ILE A 591 -0.95 9.38 -1.96
C ILE A 591 -0.05 10.12 -2.97
N PRO A 592 0.69 11.19 -2.61
CA PRO A 592 1.50 11.93 -3.58
C PRO A 592 2.88 11.30 -3.85
N THR A 593 3.34 10.31 -3.07
CA THR A 593 4.71 9.75 -3.13
C THR A 593 5.13 9.29 -4.52
N TYR A 594 4.21 8.70 -5.29
CA TYR A 594 4.47 8.26 -6.66
C TYR A 594 4.83 9.45 -7.56
N THR A 595 3.93 10.43 -7.69
CA THR A 595 4.11 11.63 -8.52
C THR A 595 5.25 12.52 -8.03
N PHE A 596 5.45 12.61 -6.70
CA PHE A 596 6.55 13.35 -6.09
C PHE A 596 7.94 12.75 -6.39
N SER A 597 8.02 11.50 -6.84
CA SER A 597 9.29 10.85 -7.22
C SER A 597 9.74 11.12 -8.65
N THR A 598 8.90 11.77 -9.46
CA THR A 598 9.12 12.01 -10.91
C THR A 598 8.85 13.45 -11.37
N PHE A 599 8.12 14.25 -10.58
CA PHE A 599 7.79 15.63 -10.93
C PHE A 599 8.08 16.62 -9.79
N ASP A 600 8.66 17.77 -10.13
CA ASP A 600 8.72 18.95 -9.24
C ASP A 600 7.33 19.60 -9.21
N VAL A 601 6.54 19.30 -8.19
CA VAL A 601 5.13 19.72 -8.07
C VAL A 601 5.06 21.20 -7.61
N PRO A 602 4.19 22.04 -8.20
CA PRO A 602 4.05 23.44 -7.79
C PRO A 602 3.69 23.61 -6.32
N ASN A 603 4.27 24.61 -5.64
CA ASN A 603 4.00 24.91 -4.23
C ASN A 603 2.50 25.05 -3.97
N VAL A 604 1.76 25.77 -4.82
CA VAL A 604 0.30 25.96 -4.77
C VAL A 604 -0.51 24.65 -4.65
N ILE A 605 0.03 23.50 -5.08
CA ILE A 605 -0.59 22.18 -4.90
C ILE A 605 -0.10 21.51 -3.61
N CYS A 606 1.18 21.60 -3.30
CA CYS A 606 1.75 21.15 -2.02
C CYS A 606 1.06 21.84 -0.82
N ASP A 607 0.88 23.16 -0.88
CA ASP A 607 0.27 23.98 0.16
C ASP A 607 -1.21 23.61 0.38
N LYS A 608 -1.91 23.19 -0.68
CA LYS A 608 -3.28 22.66 -0.60
C LYS A 608 -3.34 21.26 -0.01
N LEU A 609 -2.41 20.38 -0.34
CA LEU A 609 -2.29 19.05 0.29
C LEU A 609 -1.99 19.19 1.80
N ASP A 610 -1.07 20.08 2.16
CA ASP A 610 -0.76 20.41 3.56
C ASP A 610 -1.97 21.06 4.27
N ALA A 611 -2.68 22.00 3.63
CA ALA A 611 -3.88 22.62 4.19
C ALA A 611 -5.03 21.64 4.41
N ALA A 612 -5.31 20.75 3.45
CA ALA A 612 -6.34 19.72 3.56
C ALA A 612 -6.02 18.71 4.69
N THR A 613 -4.75 18.28 4.77
CA THR A 613 -4.28 17.38 5.82
C THR A 613 -4.34 18.03 7.21
N ARG A 614 -3.90 19.30 7.32
CA ARG A 614 -3.99 20.11 8.54
C ARG A 614 -5.44 20.31 8.99
N ARG A 615 -6.37 20.56 8.07
CA ARG A 615 -7.79 20.71 8.37
C ARG A 615 -8.39 19.39 8.86
N PHE A 616 -8.11 18.26 8.21
CA PHE A 616 -8.56 16.94 8.68
C PHE A 616 -8.02 16.58 10.07
N TRP A 617 -6.79 16.98 10.40
CA TRP A 617 -6.26 16.85 11.74
C TRP A 617 -7.10 17.64 12.76
N TRP A 618 -7.07 18.98 12.68
CA TRP A 618 -7.62 19.87 13.71
C TRP A 618 -9.17 19.97 13.71
N ASN A 619 -9.80 20.01 12.53
CA ASN A 619 -11.25 20.12 12.37
C ASN A 619 -11.74 19.22 11.24
N PRO A 620 -11.92 17.91 11.48
CA PRO A 620 -12.46 17.00 10.46
C PRO A 620 -13.91 17.32 10.10
N LYS A 621 -14.71 17.94 10.99
CA LYS A 621 -16.15 18.17 10.78
C LYS A 621 -16.44 19.03 9.56
N LYS A 622 -15.64 20.08 9.32
CA LYS A 622 -15.89 21.07 8.27
C LYS A 622 -14.92 20.89 7.10
N GLU A 623 -15.45 20.91 5.88
CA GLU A 623 -14.62 20.81 4.68
C GLU A 623 -13.90 22.13 4.37
N ASN A 624 -14.53 23.27 4.71
CA ASN A 624 -14.05 24.63 4.47
C ASN A 624 -14.21 25.57 5.68
N GLY A 625 -13.63 26.78 5.58
CA GLY A 625 -13.65 27.81 6.62
C GLY A 625 -12.40 27.88 7.52
N ARG A 626 -12.42 28.82 8.47
CA ARG A 626 -11.45 28.96 9.56
C ARG A 626 -11.64 27.84 10.60
N PHE A 627 -10.58 27.50 11.33
CA PHE A 627 -10.59 26.53 12.44
C PHE A 627 -9.47 26.85 13.43
N LEU A 628 -9.65 26.51 14.70
CA LEU A 628 -8.61 26.63 15.72
C LEU A 628 -7.54 25.55 15.51
N ALA A 629 -6.27 25.91 15.64
CA ALA A 629 -5.12 25.03 15.46
C ALA A 629 -4.13 25.25 16.61
N TRP A 630 -4.16 24.38 17.62
CA TRP A 630 -3.40 24.53 18.88
C TRP A 630 -1.87 24.50 18.69
N LYS A 631 -1.38 23.94 17.58
CA LYS A 631 0.02 24.04 17.14
C LYS A 631 0.07 24.27 15.61
N SER A 632 1.12 24.95 15.16
CA SER A 632 1.37 25.23 13.73
C SER A 632 1.66 23.95 12.92
N TRP A 633 1.44 23.97 11.60
CA TRP A 633 1.76 22.82 10.74
C TRP A 633 3.23 22.41 10.83
N ASP A 634 4.10 23.41 10.87
CA ASP A 634 5.54 23.31 11.05
C ASP A 634 5.91 22.54 12.33
N HIS A 635 5.25 22.85 13.45
CA HIS A 635 5.44 22.11 14.70
C HIS A 635 4.95 20.66 14.59
N LEU A 636 3.77 20.40 13.98
CA LEU A 636 3.31 19.02 13.75
C LEU A 636 4.24 18.22 12.82
N CYS A 637 4.93 18.91 11.92
CA CYS A 637 5.91 18.32 11.01
C CYS A 637 7.31 18.13 11.63
N LYS A 638 7.60 18.65 12.82
CA LYS A 638 8.83 18.29 13.56
C LYS A 638 8.85 16.80 13.88
N SER A 639 10.04 16.26 14.16
CA SER A 639 10.21 14.87 14.60
C SER A 639 9.48 14.59 15.92
N LYS A 640 9.10 13.33 16.18
CA LYS A 640 8.55 12.89 17.49
C LYS A 640 9.50 13.16 18.67
N ILE A 641 10.81 13.31 18.44
CA ILE A 641 11.80 13.62 19.48
C ILE A 641 11.76 15.12 19.84
N ASN A 642 11.42 15.99 18.88
CA ASN A 642 11.43 17.44 19.00
C ASN A 642 10.00 18.01 19.20
N GLY A 643 9.17 17.33 20.00
CA GLY A 643 7.78 17.72 20.30
C GLY A 643 6.78 17.63 19.14
N GLY A 644 7.18 17.23 17.93
CA GLY A 644 6.28 17.12 16.78
C GLY A 644 5.58 15.77 16.67
N LEU A 645 4.72 15.62 15.64
CA LEU A 645 4.09 14.33 15.32
C LEU A 645 4.89 13.52 14.30
N GLY A 646 5.86 14.11 13.60
CA GLY A 646 6.50 13.49 12.44
C GLY A 646 5.59 13.41 11.23
N PHE A 647 4.74 14.42 11.01
CA PHE A 647 4.12 14.66 9.71
C PHE A 647 5.15 15.23 8.73
N ARG A 648 4.82 15.23 7.43
CA ARG A 648 5.72 15.74 6.38
C ARG A 648 5.04 16.87 5.62
N LYS A 649 5.68 18.04 5.56
CA LYS A 649 5.29 19.12 4.61
C LYS A 649 5.38 18.59 3.19
N ALA A 650 4.34 18.80 2.40
CA ALA A 650 4.24 18.28 1.04
C ALA A 650 5.42 18.74 0.15
N LYS A 651 5.81 20.03 0.21
CA LYS A 651 6.89 20.52 -0.66
C LYS A 651 8.27 19.94 -0.32
N LYS A 652 8.68 19.99 0.96
CA LYS A 652 9.94 19.38 1.43
C LYS A 652 9.98 17.87 1.15
N TYR A 653 8.83 17.18 1.16
CA TYR A 653 8.78 15.76 0.84
C TYR A 653 8.91 15.48 -0.67
N ASN A 654 8.36 16.35 -1.53
CA ASN A 654 8.61 16.31 -2.97
C ASN A 654 10.09 16.58 -3.29
N GLU A 655 10.72 17.54 -2.62
CA GLU A 655 12.14 17.86 -2.81
C GLU A 655 13.04 16.71 -2.39
N ALA A 656 12.84 16.12 -1.20
CA ALA A 656 13.59 14.95 -0.75
C ALA A 656 13.40 13.70 -1.65
N LEU A 657 12.26 13.59 -2.35
CA LEU A 657 12.02 12.54 -3.36
C LEU A 657 12.71 12.86 -4.70
N MET A 658 12.80 14.13 -5.08
CA MET A 658 13.55 14.58 -6.27
C MET A 658 15.08 14.55 -6.04
N GLU A 659 15.55 14.73 -4.81
CA GLU A 659 16.95 14.49 -4.43
C GLU A 659 17.34 13.03 -4.66
N LYS A 660 16.43 12.06 -4.48
CA LYS A 660 16.69 10.65 -4.83
C LYS A 660 16.95 10.45 -6.33
N LEU A 661 16.27 11.20 -7.20
CA LEU A 661 16.52 11.18 -8.65
C LEU A 661 17.86 11.81 -8.97
N THR A 662 18.15 12.97 -8.36
CA THR A 662 19.43 13.69 -8.49
C THR A 662 20.61 12.82 -8.02
N TRP A 663 20.46 12.08 -6.91
CA TRP A 663 21.44 11.11 -6.42
C TRP A 663 21.63 9.95 -7.40
N MET A 664 20.56 9.46 -8.03
CA MET A 664 20.68 8.39 -9.04
C MET A 664 21.43 8.83 -10.29
N MET A 665 21.39 10.12 -10.66
CA MET A 665 22.26 10.69 -11.69
C MET A 665 23.71 10.79 -11.19
N ALA A 666 23.93 11.44 -10.03
CA ALA A 666 25.25 11.68 -9.45
C ALA A 666 26.04 10.39 -9.13
N SER A 667 25.39 9.38 -8.54
CA SER A 667 25.99 8.07 -8.25
C SER A 667 26.07 7.14 -9.48
N LYS A 668 26.08 7.71 -10.69
CA LYS A 668 26.17 7.05 -12.00
C LYS A 668 25.32 5.78 -12.14
N ARG A 669 24.08 5.76 -11.59
CA ARG A 669 23.27 4.54 -11.54
C ARG A 669 22.98 4.03 -12.96
N VAL A 670 23.34 2.78 -13.24
CA VAL A 670 22.98 2.09 -14.49
C VAL A 670 21.49 1.76 -14.51
N SER A 671 20.78 2.23 -15.53
CA SER A 671 19.48 1.75 -16.02
C SER A 671 19.06 2.55 -17.26
N PRO A 672 18.25 1.99 -18.18
CA PRO A 672 17.91 2.66 -19.44
C PRO A 672 17.32 4.07 -19.29
N CYS A 673 16.55 4.32 -18.22
CA CYS A 673 16.03 5.65 -17.90
C CYS A 673 17.12 6.63 -17.46
N MET A 674 18.12 6.17 -16.69
CA MET A 674 19.26 7.00 -16.27
C MET A 674 20.23 7.21 -17.44
N GLU A 675 20.47 6.22 -18.30
CA GLU A 675 21.21 6.39 -19.56
C GLU A 675 20.53 7.39 -20.49
N ALA A 676 19.21 7.27 -20.70
CA ALA A 676 18.44 8.19 -21.53
C ALA A 676 18.51 9.64 -21.02
N LEU A 677 18.42 9.84 -19.69
CA LEU A 677 18.59 11.15 -19.07
C LEU A 677 20.04 11.66 -19.16
N ARG A 678 21.04 10.80 -18.91
CA ARG A 678 22.47 11.17 -19.02
C ARG A 678 22.80 11.62 -20.44
N SER A 679 22.37 10.85 -21.45
CA SER A 679 22.54 11.22 -22.85
C SER A 679 21.80 12.54 -23.15
N LYS A 680 20.48 12.60 -22.91
CA LYS A 680 19.63 13.75 -23.26
C LYS A 680 20.14 15.08 -22.70
N TYR A 681 20.65 15.06 -21.46
CA TYR A 681 21.19 16.24 -20.80
C TYR A 681 22.72 16.30 -20.85
N LYS A 682 23.40 15.48 -21.67
CA LYS A 682 24.88 15.35 -21.77
C LYS A 682 25.55 15.48 -20.40
N VAL A 683 25.21 14.56 -19.50
CA VAL A 683 25.70 14.50 -18.12
C VAL A 683 27.07 13.84 -18.12
N THR A 684 28.06 14.62 -17.75
CA THR A 684 29.48 14.31 -17.61
C THR A 684 29.82 13.88 -16.19
N ASP A 685 31.05 13.42 -15.97
CA ASP A 685 31.59 13.20 -14.62
C ASP A 685 31.84 14.53 -13.86
N THR A 686 31.99 15.64 -14.58
CA THR A 686 32.06 16.99 -14.05
C THR A 686 30.69 17.60 -13.71
N TRP A 687 29.57 16.95 -14.05
CA TRP A 687 28.23 17.55 -14.01
C TRP A 687 27.82 18.15 -12.65
N LEU A 688 28.28 17.61 -11.51
CA LEU A 688 28.02 18.20 -10.19
C LEU A 688 28.59 19.63 -10.03
N ARG A 689 29.66 19.95 -10.78
CA ARG A 689 30.35 21.25 -10.83
C ARG A 689 29.90 22.14 -11.99
N GLU A 690 29.17 21.61 -12.97
CA GLU A 690 28.69 22.35 -14.14
C GLU A 690 27.46 23.22 -13.83
N GLU A 691 27.39 24.40 -14.46
CA GLU A 691 26.26 25.32 -14.37
C GLU A 691 24.93 24.73 -14.89
N PRO A 692 23.78 25.15 -14.32
CA PRO A 692 22.47 24.66 -14.71
C PRO A 692 22.03 25.19 -16.08
N ARG A 693 21.81 24.28 -17.05
CA ARG A 693 21.47 24.66 -18.43
C ARG A 693 20.09 25.34 -18.51
N LYS A 694 20.05 26.53 -19.13
CA LYS A 694 18.90 27.46 -19.13
C LYS A 694 17.62 26.87 -19.77
N TYR A 695 17.76 26.10 -20.86
CA TYR A 695 16.65 25.56 -21.66
C TYR A 695 16.43 24.05 -21.47
N VAL A 696 15.90 23.66 -20.31
CA VAL A 696 15.63 22.25 -19.94
C VAL A 696 14.24 22.08 -19.32
N LEU A 697 13.70 20.85 -19.34
CA LEU A 697 12.39 20.50 -18.77
C LEU A 697 12.35 20.77 -17.25
N HIS A 698 11.17 21.08 -16.70
CA HIS A 698 11.00 21.43 -15.28
C HIS A 698 11.54 20.37 -14.31
N THR A 699 11.34 19.08 -14.59
CA THR A 699 11.92 17.98 -13.78
C THR A 699 13.45 18.06 -13.76
N TRP A 700 14.09 18.42 -14.88
CA TRP A 700 15.54 18.62 -14.93
C TRP A 700 15.97 19.93 -14.25
N LYS A 701 15.23 21.03 -14.40
CA LYS A 701 15.47 22.27 -13.62
C LYS A 701 15.43 22.04 -12.11
N ALA A 702 14.63 21.09 -11.64
CA ALA A 702 14.60 20.68 -10.25
C ALA A 702 15.80 19.79 -9.85
N VAL A 703 16.19 18.83 -10.69
CA VAL A 703 17.41 18.03 -10.48
C VAL A 703 18.65 18.91 -10.41
N GLU A 704 18.80 19.85 -11.35
CA GLU A 704 19.84 20.89 -11.35
C GLU A 704 19.80 21.74 -10.06
N ARG A 705 18.62 22.25 -9.67
CA ARG A 705 18.43 23.02 -8.43
C ARG A 705 18.85 22.24 -7.18
N LEU A 706 18.69 20.92 -7.15
CA LEU A 706 18.94 20.08 -5.98
C LEU A 706 20.39 19.57 -5.88
N LYS A 707 21.27 19.84 -6.86
CA LYS A 707 22.72 19.55 -6.78
C LYS A 707 23.33 20.00 -5.44
N HIS A 708 23.06 21.24 -5.04
CA HIS A 708 23.64 21.89 -3.86
C HIS A 708 23.17 21.34 -2.50
N LEU A 709 22.13 20.49 -2.48
CA LEU A 709 21.73 19.74 -1.27
C LEU A 709 22.43 18.39 -1.21
N ILE A 710 22.69 17.77 -2.37
CA ILE A 710 23.46 16.52 -2.44
C ILE A 710 24.91 16.74 -2.05
N THR A 711 25.57 17.81 -2.49
CA THR A 711 26.96 18.09 -2.10
C THR A 711 27.13 18.19 -0.58
N LYS A 712 26.12 18.64 0.17
CA LYS A 712 26.15 18.69 1.65
C LYS A 712 26.11 17.33 2.36
N GLY A 713 25.85 16.23 1.63
CA GLY A 713 25.78 14.87 2.18
C GLY A 713 26.48 13.81 1.34
N ALA A 714 27.16 14.20 0.27
CA ALA A 714 27.84 13.32 -0.68
C ALA A 714 29.35 13.45 -0.55
N CYS A 715 30.04 12.33 -0.38
CA CYS A 715 31.49 12.27 -0.30
C CYS A 715 32.01 11.13 -1.18
N PHE A 716 33.12 11.34 -1.89
CA PHE A 716 33.77 10.28 -2.66
C PHE A 716 34.63 9.40 -1.74
N LEU A 717 34.41 8.08 -1.82
CA LEU A 717 35.35 7.11 -1.27
C LEU A 717 36.56 7.01 -2.21
N VAL A 718 37.72 7.45 -1.72
CA VAL A 718 39.01 7.33 -2.40
C VAL A 718 39.37 5.86 -2.60
N CYS A 719 39.91 5.50 -3.77
CA CYS A 719 40.43 4.15 -4.06
C CYS A 719 41.82 4.21 -4.72
N ASP A 720 41.93 4.81 -5.90
CA ASP A 720 43.20 5.29 -6.48
C ASP A 720 43.28 6.82 -6.55
N GLY A 721 42.13 7.51 -6.46
CA GLY A 721 42.07 8.98 -6.45
C GLY A 721 42.21 9.62 -7.83
N SER A 722 42.14 8.84 -8.91
CA SER A 722 42.35 9.30 -10.29
C SER A 722 41.22 10.20 -10.81
N LEU A 723 39.96 9.93 -10.44
CA LEU A 723 38.82 10.75 -10.84
C LEU A 723 38.57 11.94 -9.90
N ILE A 724 38.99 11.86 -8.65
CA ILE A 724 38.71 12.85 -7.59
C ILE A 724 39.68 14.03 -7.70
N ASP A 725 39.16 15.25 -7.84
CA ASP A 725 39.96 16.48 -7.72
C ASP A 725 40.14 16.87 -6.23
N VAL A 726 41.38 17.14 -5.82
CA VAL A 726 41.78 17.45 -4.44
C VAL A 726 40.92 18.57 -3.85
N TRP A 727 40.83 19.71 -4.55
CA TRP A 727 40.25 20.94 -4.02
C TRP A 727 38.78 21.13 -4.42
N LYS A 728 38.30 20.46 -5.48
CA LYS A 728 36.98 20.69 -6.09
C LYS A 728 35.98 19.56 -5.86
N ASP A 729 36.39 18.38 -5.41
CA ASP A 729 35.50 17.29 -5.01
C ASP A 729 35.55 17.08 -3.49
N LEU A 730 34.46 16.59 -2.89
CA LEU A 730 34.41 16.33 -1.45
C LEU A 730 34.78 14.87 -1.17
N TRP A 731 35.92 14.63 -0.53
CA TRP A 731 36.47 13.27 -0.29
C TRP A 731 36.92 13.01 1.16
N ILE A 732 36.82 14.00 2.06
CA ILE A 732 37.13 13.86 3.50
C ILE A 732 35.85 14.02 4.33
N PRO A 733 35.26 12.95 4.89
CA PRO A 733 33.99 13.03 5.64
C PRO A 733 34.04 13.79 6.96
N TRP A 734 35.24 14.04 7.50
CA TRP A 734 35.45 14.39 8.91
C TRP A 734 35.63 15.90 9.18
N LEU A 735 35.84 16.71 8.13
CA LEU A 735 36.09 18.15 8.26
C LEU A 735 34.79 18.95 8.31
N SER A 736 34.78 20.04 9.08
CA SER A 736 33.63 20.94 9.16
C SER A 736 33.37 21.60 7.79
N ASN A 737 32.14 21.48 7.30
CA ASN A 737 31.73 21.86 5.93
C ASN A 737 32.54 21.22 4.78
N PHE A 738 33.36 20.20 5.05
CA PHE A 738 34.23 19.52 4.06
C PHE A 738 35.27 20.43 3.38
N LEU A 739 35.58 21.58 3.98
CA LEU A 739 36.56 22.53 3.45
C LEU A 739 37.97 22.11 3.85
N LEU A 740 38.83 21.89 2.86
CA LEU A 740 40.27 21.78 3.03
C LEU A 740 40.85 23.14 3.44
N LYS A 741 41.77 23.14 4.40
CA LYS A 741 42.60 24.30 4.69
C LYS A 741 43.99 24.10 4.06
N PRO A 742 44.44 24.99 3.17
CA PRO A 742 45.80 24.95 2.68
C PRO A 742 46.79 25.31 3.80
N ASN A 743 48.03 24.82 3.70
CA ASN A 743 49.13 25.31 4.53
C ASN A 743 49.39 26.80 4.21
N ALA A 744 49.84 27.60 5.19
CA ALA A 744 49.99 29.06 5.07
C ALA A 744 51.03 29.52 4.02
N SER A 745 51.90 28.60 3.59
CA SER A 745 52.87 28.77 2.51
C SER A 745 52.35 28.41 1.11
N TYR A 746 51.17 27.78 1.00
CA TYR A 746 50.66 27.22 -0.26
C TYR A 746 49.87 28.28 -1.06
N ASN A 747 50.49 28.87 -2.08
CA ASN A 747 49.85 29.84 -2.96
C ASN A 747 49.03 29.17 -4.08
N ASP A 748 47.72 29.43 -4.04
CA ASP A 748 46.67 29.17 -5.03
C ASP A 748 46.33 27.68 -5.37
N PRO A 749 45.13 27.16 -5.00
CA PRO A 749 44.72 25.77 -5.23
C PRO A 749 44.42 25.42 -6.69
N THR A 750 45.50 25.12 -7.44
CA THR A 750 45.43 24.55 -8.79
C THR A 750 44.73 23.17 -8.83
N SER A 751 44.08 22.83 -9.96
CA SER A 751 43.36 21.55 -10.10
C SER A 751 44.31 20.36 -10.07
N MET A 752 44.21 19.52 -9.05
CA MET A 752 45.09 18.37 -8.81
C MET A 752 44.25 17.12 -8.52
N LYS A 753 44.75 15.92 -8.84
CA LYS A 753 44.08 14.65 -8.52
C LYS A 753 44.56 14.07 -7.19
N VAL A 754 43.65 13.46 -6.44
CA VAL A 754 43.97 12.81 -5.14
C VAL A 754 45.01 11.70 -5.32
N SER A 755 45.08 11.08 -6.50
CA SER A 755 46.14 10.13 -6.88
C SER A 755 47.56 10.70 -6.78
N TYR A 756 47.77 12.02 -6.80
CA TYR A 756 49.08 12.63 -6.59
C TYR A 756 49.56 12.53 -5.12
N LEU A 757 48.62 12.42 -4.17
CA LEU A 757 48.88 12.32 -2.73
C LEU A 757 49.07 10.86 -2.26
N ILE A 758 48.94 9.89 -3.18
CA ILE A 758 48.94 8.45 -2.90
C ILE A 758 50.18 7.82 -3.53
N ASP A 759 50.87 6.97 -2.76
CA ASP A 759 51.90 6.09 -3.30
C ASP A 759 51.23 4.91 -4.01
N SER A 760 51.47 4.76 -5.31
CA SER A 760 50.88 3.70 -6.14
C SER A 760 51.46 2.31 -5.85
N THR A 761 52.67 2.24 -5.27
CA THR A 761 53.41 1.01 -4.94
C THR A 761 53.03 0.51 -3.56
N PHE A 762 53.13 1.38 -2.55
CA PHE A 762 52.91 1.05 -1.14
C PHE A 762 51.46 1.25 -0.68
N ARG A 763 50.59 1.85 -1.53
CA ARG A 763 49.18 2.13 -1.21
C ARG A 763 48.98 2.93 0.08
N CYS A 764 49.92 3.82 0.38
CA CYS A 764 49.87 4.74 1.52
C CYS A 764 49.70 6.20 1.06
N TRP A 765 49.47 7.10 2.02
CA TRP A 765 49.50 8.54 1.77
C TRP A 765 50.94 9.06 1.80
N ILE A 766 51.30 9.97 0.90
CA ILE A 766 52.65 10.54 0.82
C ILE A 766 52.77 11.69 1.82
N ASP A 767 53.37 11.41 2.98
CA ASP A 767 53.45 12.34 4.13
C ASP A 767 54.01 13.73 3.79
N THR A 768 55.09 13.80 3.00
CA THR A 768 55.71 15.09 2.61
C THR A 768 54.72 15.98 1.87
N LYS A 769 54.10 15.44 0.81
CA LYS A 769 53.07 16.14 0.01
C LYS A 769 51.85 16.56 0.83
N LEU A 770 51.52 15.85 1.92
CA LEU A 770 50.44 16.27 2.81
C LEU A 770 50.85 17.47 3.67
N SER A 771 52.07 17.45 4.25
CA SER A 771 52.63 18.56 5.03
C SER A 771 52.86 19.82 4.20
N ASP A 772 53.28 19.67 2.94
CA ASP A 772 53.50 20.80 2.02
C ASP A 772 52.19 21.53 1.65
N MET A 773 51.04 20.83 1.69
CA MET A 773 49.78 21.32 1.11
C MET A 773 48.69 21.67 2.13
N PHE A 774 48.67 21.08 3.34
CA PHE A 774 47.52 21.15 4.25
C PHE A 774 47.88 21.51 5.69
N ASP A 775 46.87 21.94 6.47
CA ASP A 775 47.01 22.08 7.93
C ASP A 775 46.95 20.74 8.67
N GLU A 776 47.47 20.70 9.91
CA GLU A 776 47.57 19.46 10.69
C GLU A 776 46.21 18.79 10.97
N GLU A 777 45.14 19.58 11.14
CA GLU A 777 43.76 19.07 11.25
C GLU A 777 43.34 18.31 9.98
N THR A 778 43.60 18.89 8.81
CA THR A 778 43.34 18.26 7.50
C THR A 778 44.20 17.02 7.29
N ILE A 779 45.49 17.05 7.62
CA ILE A 779 46.38 15.87 7.51
C ILE A 779 45.88 14.71 8.39
N MET A 780 45.50 15.00 9.64
CA MET A 780 44.87 14.02 10.54
C MET A 780 43.52 13.52 10.02
N ALA A 781 42.80 14.29 9.22
CA ALA A 781 41.54 13.86 8.60
C ALA A 781 41.77 12.98 7.35
N ILE A 782 42.81 13.27 6.55
CA ILE A 782 43.23 12.46 5.40
C ILE A 782 43.74 11.08 5.84
N LYS A 783 44.64 11.03 6.83
CA LYS A 783 45.23 9.77 7.34
C LYS A 783 44.21 8.78 7.92
N LYS A 784 43.00 9.22 8.24
CA LYS A 784 41.87 8.36 8.67
C LYS A 784 41.18 7.62 7.50
N ILE A 785 41.56 7.89 6.26
CA ILE A 785 41.01 7.25 5.05
C ILE A 785 41.91 6.07 4.65
N PRO A 786 41.48 4.81 4.84
CA PRO A 786 42.27 3.66 4.41
C PRO A 786 42.18 3.48 2.89
N ILE A 787 43.33 3.31 2.24
CA ILE A 787 43.42 3.06 0.79
C ILE A 787 43.24 1.55 0.55
N PRO A 788 42.32 1.12 -0.35
CA PRO A 788 42.12 -0.30 -0.64
C PRO A 788 43.33 -0.96 -1.32
N ALA A 789 43.74 -2.12 -0.82
CA ALA A 789 44.80 -2.93 -1.44
C ALA A 789 44.38 -3.57 -2.78
N SER A 790 43.09 -3.82 -2.99
CA SER A 790 42.53 -4.34 -4.24
C SER A 790 42.05 -3.21 -5.15
N GLN A 791 42.08 -3.43 -6.47
CA GLN A 791 41.48 -2.50 -7.44
C GLN A 791 39.97 -2.37 -7.17
N ALA A 792 39.57 -1.17 -6.72
CA ALA A 792 38.19 -0.78 -6.48
C ALA A 792 37.93 0.55 -7.21
N THR A 793 36.78 0.67 -7.87
CA THR A 793 36.33 1.90 -8.53
C THR A 793 35.89 2.93 -7.50
N GLU A 794 36.24 4.21 -7.64
CA GLU A 794 35.78 5.24 -6.69
C GLU A 794 34.26 5.36 -6.71
N LYS A 795 33.71 5.76 -5.55
CA LYS A 795 32.27 5.62 -5.30
C LYS A 795 31.75 6.80 -4.50
N LEU A 796 30.66 7.40 -4.97
CA LEU A 796 29.93 8.40 -4.23
C LEU A 796 29.15 7.74 -3.08
N VAL A 797 29.41 8.17 -1.85
CA VAL A 797 28.88 7.66 -0.59
C VAL A 797 28.06 8.74 0.11
N TRP A 798 26.97 8.34 0.79
CA TRP A 798 26.10 9.27 1.52
C TRP A 798 26.43 9.27 3.01
N ILE A 799 27.19 10.26 3.46
CA ILE A 799 27.77 10.33 4.82
C ILE A 799 26.74 10.51 5.94
N LEU A 800 25.55 11.04 5.61
CA LEU A 800 24.44 11.24 6.55
C LEU A 800 23.63 9.94 6.78
N ASP A 801 24.22 8.78 6.48
CA ASP A 801 23.78 7.43 6.85
C ASP A 801 25.03 6.61 7.25
N SER A 802 25.00 5.95 8.41
CA SER A 802 26.19 5.25 8.95
C SER A 802 26.60 3.99 8.17
N LYS A 803 25.89 3.63 7.09
CA LYS A 803 26.26 2.60 6.13
C LYS A 803 26.55 3.19 4.75
N GLY A 804 26.69 4.51 4.64
CA GLY A 804 26.97 5.21 3.39
C GLY A 804 25.80 5.22 2.39
N ASN A 805 24.60 4.81 2.79
CA ASN A 805 23.49 4.57 1.89
C ASN A 805 22.53 5.77 1.81
N PHE A 806 22.44 6.39 0.62
CA PHE A 806 21.44 7.43 0.36
C PHE A 806 20.03 6.92 0.68
N SER A 807 19.29 7.70 1.48
CA SER A 807 17.88 7.47 1.76
C SER A 807 17.11 8.79 1.77
N VAL A 808 15.84 8.74 1.35
CA VAL A 808 14.94 9.92 1.42
C VAL A 808 14.73 10.37 2.88
N LYS A 809 14.90 9.45 3.84
CA LYS A 809 14.73 9.72 5.27
C LYS A 809 15.90 10.49 5.87
N SER A 810 17.13 10.15 5.53
CA SER A 810 18.32 10.89 5.98
C SER A 810 18.28 12.33 5.43
N VAL A 811 18.07 12.48 4.12
CA VAL A 811 17.81 13.78 3.46
C VAL A 811 16.72 14.59 4.17
N PHE A 812 15.53 14.01 4.34
CA PHE A 812 14.39 14.73 4.89
C PHE A 812 14.61 15.17 6.35
N ASN A 813 15.36 14.39 7.14
CA ASN A 813 15.74 14.76 8.51
C ASN A 813 16.72 15.94 8.52
N THR A 814 17.77 15.91 7.68
CA THR A 814 18.75 17.01 7.57
C THR A 814 18.08 18.30 7.10
N ASN A 815 17.21 18.20 6.08
CA ASN A 815 16.40 19.33 5.59
C ASN A 815 15.32 19.81 6.59
N GLN A 816 15.27 19.28 7.82
CA GLN A 816 14.34 19.67 8.88
C GLN A 816 14.99 20.28 10.14
N GLN A 817 16.32 20.38 10.26
CA GLN A 817 16.94 21.15 11.34
C GLN A 817 16.59 22.64 11.20
N PRO A 818 16.09 23.24 12.29
CA PRO A 818 16.92 24.20 13.03
C PRO A 818 17.49 23.62 14.31
N LEU A 819 18.58 24.21 14.78
CA LEU A 819 19.06 24.07 16.15
C LEU A 819 18.01 24.70 17.10
N VAL A 820 17.35 23.86 17.88
CA VAL A 820 16.66 24.23 19.12
C VAL A 820 16.99 23.11 20.08
N GLU A 821 17.61 23.46 21.20
CA GLU A 821 18.11 22.51 22.20
C GLU A 821 16.98 21.96 23.09
N ASP A 822 17.36 21.35 24.21
CA ASP A 822 16.62 20.26 24.84
C ASP A 822 15.21 20.60 25.33
N ASP A 823 14.40 19.55 25.42
CA ASP A 823 13.16 19.49 26.19
C ASP A 823 13.29 18.26 27.10
N ASP A 824 14.39 18.26 27.89
CA ASP A 824 14.90 17.21 28.81
C ASP A 824 14.73 15.75 28.31
N GLY A 825 14.86 15.51 27.00
CA GLY A 825 14.47 14.25 26.37
C GLY A 825 13.04 13.76 26.69
N LEU A 826 12.13 14.61 27.19
CA LEU A 826 10.80 14.27 27.72
C LEU A 826 9.93 13.61 26.66
N TRP A 827 9.89 14.14 25.44
CA TRP A 827 9.20 13.50 24.31
C TRP A 827 9.80 12.12 23.96
N LYS A 828 11.13 12.00 24.05
CA LYS A 828 11.87 10.74 23.83
C LYS A 828 11.57 9.71 24.92
N LYS A 829 11.31 10.15 26.17
CA LYS A 829 10.79 9.34 27.28
C LYS A 829 9.32 8.92 26.99
N LEU A 830 8.42 9.87 26.73
CA LEU A 830 6.98 9.63 26.44
C LEU A 830 6.74 8.62 25.31
N TRP A 831 7.35 8.83 24.13
CA TRP A 831 7.11 7.97 22.98
C TRP A 831 7.65 6.54 23.16
N LYS A 832 8.67 6.34 24.01
CA LYS A 832 9.20 5.02 24.37
C LYS A 832 8.33 4.23 25.36
N LEU A 833 7.39 4.86 26.07
CA LEU A 833 6.55 4.17 27.06
C LEU A 833 5.80 2.98 26.43
N LYS A 834 5.70 1.87 27.16
CA LYS A 834 5.01 0.62 26.73
C LYS A 834 3.47 0.70 26.85
N ILE A 835 2.92 1.91 26.80
CA ILE A 835 1.48 2.21 26.87
C ILE A 835 0.86 2.35 25.46
N HIS A 836 -0.46 2.20 25.38
CA HIS A 836 -1.21 2.28 24.11
C HIS A 836 -1.17 3.71 23.50
N GLU A 837 -0.96 3.84 22.19
CA GLU A 837 -0.70 5.14 21.53
C GLU A 837 -1.84 6.17 21.70
N ARG A 838 -3.09 5.76 21.99
CA ARG A 838 -4.17 6.73 22.30
C ARG A 838 -3.86 7.60 23.51
N TYR A 839 -3.18 7.07 24.53
CA TYR A 839 -2.79 7.83 25.72
C TYR A 839 -1.58 8.74 25.44
N LYS A 840 -0.62 8.28 24.62
CA LYS A 840 0.51 9.12 24.20
C LYS A 840 0.09 10.32 23.34
N VAL A 841 -0.97 10.15 22.53
CA VAL A 841 -1.61 11.22 21.71
C VAL A 841 -2.77 11.89 22.49
N LEU A 842 -2.72 11.83 23.82
CA LEU A 842 -3.54 12.60 24.76
C LEU A 842 -2.66 13.40 25.73
N VAL A 843 -1.46 12.87 26.05
CA VAL A 843 -0.39 13.58 26.78
C VAL A 843 0.44 14.49 25.85
N TRP A 844 0.52 14.15 24.55
CA TRP A 844 0.90 15.05 23.47
C TRP A 844 -0.36 15.77 22.95
#